data_AF-A0A8C5Z727-F1
#
_entry.id   AF-A0A8C5Z727-F1
#
_cell.length_a   1.000
_cell.length_b   1.000
_cell.length_c   1.000
_cell.angle_alpha   90.00
_cell.angle_beta   90.00
_cell.angle_gamma   90.00
#
_symmetry.space_group_name_H-M   'P 1'
#
loop_
_entity.id
_entity.type
_entity.pdbx_description
1 polymer ?
#
loop_
_entity_poly.entity_id
_entity_poly.type
_entity_poly.pdbx_seq_one_letter_code
_entity_poly.pdbx_strand_id
1 'polypeptide(L)'
;MEPKGATGKENMGTKRKNLTFLRPRMYMLERRKTDTVVESSVSGDHSGTLRRSQSDRTEYNQKLQEKMTPQAECSATETPTPEEEHQRRKMMAKRAKIIKELIQTEKDYLNDLELCVREVVQPLRIKQIDRLDVESLFSNIESVHQISAKLLSLLEEATTDVEPATQVIGEVFLQIKEPLEDIYKIYCYHHDEAHSVLESYEKEEELKQHLSHCIQSLKKIYVQEGKSNLLDMGSLMIKPIQRVMKYPLLLCELRNSTPPSHPDYRALEDAFAAVKDINVNINEFKRRKDLVLKYKKNDEDESLKDKLSKLNIHSISKKSKRVTNHLKILTRGESQVKDNTFNREEKLFRALEKTVRHCVKNISFCLQHIQDAMPIALQSVRELREISYNKDEEEVGYSETLSNAPNPCHDFASHLQRLVLNPLSALLSLFPGPQKLIQKRYDKLLDYNSYLQRSAGDESDLAKKEYEALNAQLVEELQVFNQAARKILLNCLCNLITLLRDLMHAAQQAYSTVVPAPLLVSSISEIQNRVLEEVHNLNFVKDNSATFIERKLSFEKKKPVPVLPEVPRQTDIHRSKLLSTYSAEELYQAKRKCNATQEYDINLLEGELVAVMEQKDPLGSTSRWLVDTGIVKGYVYSSFLKPYNPAKVQKADAENRFCDDDFDNISLFVSSRPASDRGSISDSSSSLSGTCGKFEINGTDVDSFQEVDEQIFYAVHAFQARSDHELSLQEYQRVHILRFCDLSGNKEWWLAETQGQKGYVPANYLGKMTYA
;
A
#
# COMPACT_ATOMS: atom_id res chain seq x y z
N MET A 1 -46.68 -50.92 -11.50
CA MET A 1 -46.89 -51.89 -10.43
C MET A 1 -45.53 -52.50 -10.10
N GLU A 2 -45.08 -52.25 -8.88
CA GLU A 2 -43.94 -52.91 -8.22
C GLU A 2 -44.24 -54.42 -8.03
N PRO A 3 -43.24 -55.30 -7.78
CA PRO A 3 -42.74 -55.38 -6.41
C PRO A 3 -41.23 -55.69 -6.20
N LYS A 4 -40.81 -55.23 -5.02
CA LYS A 4 -39.63 -55.54 -4.17
C LYS A 4 -39.50 -57.04 -3.85
N GLY A 5 -38.38 -57.61 -3.38
CA GLY A 5 -37.09 -57.12 -2.91
C GLY A 5 -36.31 -58.22 -2.14
N ALA A 6 -35.10 -57.87 -1.65
CA ALA A 6 -34.28 -58.51 -0.58
C ALA A 6 -33.66 -59.91 -0.85
N THR A 7 -32.45 -60.34 -0.42
CA THR A 7 -31.29 -59.85 0.37
C THR A 7 -30.22 -60.97 0.36
N GLY A 8 -28.90 -60.67 0.45
CA GLY A 8 -27.93 -61.55 1.16
C GLY A 8 -26.67 -62.09 0.44
N LYS A 9 -25.54 -61.38 0.67
CA LYS A 9 -24.16 -61.79 1.03
C LYS A 9 -23.34 -62.90 0.30
N GLU A 10 -22.08 -62.48 0.05
CA GLU A 10 -20.76 -63.15 0.22
C GLU A 10 -19.91 -63.62 -0.99
N ASN A 11 -18.83 -62.84 -1.20
CA ASN A 11 -17.42 -63.19 -1.48
C ASN A 11 -16.98 -64.06 -2.68
N MET A 12 -16.28 -63.40 -3.63
CA MET A 12 -14.86 -63.60 -4.03
C MET A 12 -14.62 -63.29 -5.52
N GLY A 13 -13.53 -62.58 -5.83
CA GLY A 13 -12.80 -62.78 -7.09
C GLY A 13 -12.78 -61.65 -8.14
N THR A 14 -11.98 -60.62 -7.88
CA THR A 14 -11.00 -60.01 -8.82
C THR A 14 -11.41 -59.70 -10.29
N LYS A 15 -11.56 -58.40 -10.61
CA LYS A 15 -10.91 -57.72 -11.75
C LYS A 15 -10.99 -56.20 -11.61
N ARG A 16 -9.87 -55.59 -11.20
CA ARG A 16 -9.63 -54.14 -11.08
C ARG A 16 -9.80 -53.46 -12.44
N LYS A 17 -10.75 -52.53 -12.55
CA LYS A 17 -10.71 -51.43 -13.52
C LYS A 17 -10.16 -50.20 -12.78
N ASN A 18 -8.99 -49.72 -13.14
CA ASN A 18 -8.47 -48.43 -12.68
C ASN A 18 -8.83 -47.37 -13.71
N LEU A 19 -9.91 -46.63 -13.43
CA LEU A 19 -10.24 -45.35 -14.04
C LEU A 19 -10.53 -44.42 -12.86
N THR A 20 -9.55 -43.61 -12.46
CA THR A 20 -9.77 -42.58 -11.44
C THR A 20 -8.96 -41.32 -11.75
N PHE A 21 -9.70 -40.33 -12.27
CA PHE A 21 -9.65 -38.91 -11.95
C PHE A 21 -8.30 -38.17 -11.91
N LEU A 22 -8.18 -37.30 -12.92
CA LEU A 22 -7.37 -36.09 -12.96
C LEU A 22 -7.69 -35.16 -11.78
N ARG A 23 -6.66 -34.75 -11.03
CA ARG A 23 -6.59 -33.47 -10.31
C ARG A 23 -5.14 -32.96 -10.31
N PRO A 24 -4.87 -31.67 -10.54
CA PRO A 24 -3.52 -31.12 -10.65
C PRO A 24 -2.92 -30.95 -9.24
N ARG A 25 -1.80 -31.64 -8.97
CA ARG A 25 -1.00 -31.44 -7.77
C ARG A 25 -0.11 -30.21 -8.00
N MET A 26 -0.51 -29.10 -7.39
CA MET A 26 0.37 -27.98 -7.06
C MET A 26 1.63 -28.53 -6.36
N TYR A 27 2.79 -28.21 -6.91
CA TYR A 27 4.09 -28.63 -6.38
C TYR A 27 4.30 -28.06 -4.97
N MET A 28 4.13 -28.92 -3.96
CA MET A 28 4.67 -28.71 -2.62
C MET A 28 6.05 -29.35 -2.55
N LEU A 29 7.07 -28.53 -2.34
CA LEU A 29 8.43 -28.97 -1.99
C LEU A 29 8.42 -29.48 -0.55
N GLU A 30 8.46 -30.80 -0.38
CA GLU A 30 8.75 -31.45 0.90
C GLU A 30 10.20 -31.13 1.32
N ARG A 31 10.35 -30.40 2.43
CA ARG A 31 11.62 -30.29 3.16
C ARG A 31 11.91 -31.62 3.85
N ARG A 32 12.98 -32.31 3.45
CA ARG A 32 13.60 -33.35 4.29
C ARG A 32 14.52 -32.65 5.29
N LYS A 33 14.25 -32.92 6.57
CA LYS A 33 15.05 -32.52 7.72
C LYS A 33 16.46 -33.12 7.63
N THR A 34 17.47 -32.29 7.80
CA THR A 34 18.78 -32.69 8.33
C THR A 34 19.15 -31.64 9.37
N ASP A 35 19.07 -32.03 10.63
CA ASP A 35 19.48 -31.23 11.78
C ASP A 35 20.98 -30.96 11.71
N THR A 36 21.40 -29.70 11.87
CA THR A 36 22.73 -29.36 12.35
C THR A 36 22.63 -28.00 13.02
N VAL A 37 22.44 -28.03 14.34
CA VAL A 37 22.47 -26.87 15.24
C VAL A 37 23.92 -26.41 15.37
N VAL A 38 24.18 -25.15 15.04
CA VAL A 38 25.40 -24.42 15.44
C VAL A 38 24.92 -23.30 16.36
N GLU A 39 25.04 -23.52 17.67
CA GLU A 39 24.93 -22.45 18.67
C GLU A 39 26.32 -21.96 19.03
N SER A 40 26.54 -20.66 18.83
CA SER A 40 27.61 -19.89 19.43
C SER A 40 27.11 -19.33 20.76
N SER A 41 27.74 -19.68 21.88
CA SER A 41 27.51 -19.04 23.18
C SER A 41 28.81 -18.57 23.81
N VAL A 42 28.75 -17.39 24.44
CA VAL A 42 29.80 -16.78 25.27
C VAL A 42 29.19 -16.48 26.65
N SER A 43 29.73 -17.19 27.65
CA SER A 43 30.05 -16.82 29.05
C SER A 43 29.00 -16.43 30.11
N GLY A 44 29.00 -17.26 31.18
CA GLY A 44 28.93 -16.88 32.62
C GLY A 44 27.62 -17.25 33.34
N ASP A 45 27.56 -17.77 34.56
CA ASP A 45 28.54 -18.32 35.51
C ASP A 45 27.75 -19.05 36.66
N HIS A 46 28.35 -20.08 37.26
CA HIS A 46 28.16 -20.64 38.63
C HIS A 46 27.09 -21.71 38.99
N SER A 47 27.63 -22.93 39.22
CA SER A 47 27.55 -23.80 40.42
C SER A 47 26.32 -24.69 40.72
N GLY A 48 26.53 -26.02 40.75
CA GLY A 48 25.60 -26.97 41.40
C GLY A 48 25.70 -28.48 41.08
N THR A 49 26.84 -29.13 41.40
CA THR A 49 26.95 -30.43 42.11
C THR A 49 26.32 -31.77 41.57
N LEU A 50 27.23 -32.76 41.32
CA LEU A 50 27.13 -34.24 41.48
C LEU A 50 26.30 -35.12 40.49
N ARG A 51 26.98 -35.86 39.59
CA ARG A 51 27.24 -37.33 39.69
C ARG A 51 27.92 -37.94 38.44
N ARG A 52 29.23 -38.20 38.59
CA ARG A 52 30.03 -39.40 38.22
C ARG A 52 29.52 -40.34 37.09
N SER A 53 30.23 -40.34 35.95
CA SER A 53 30.59 -41.55 35.21
C SER A 53 32.00 -41.40 34.61
N GLN A 54 32.75 -42.49 34.58
CA GLN A 54 34.18 -42.54 34.30
C GLN A 54 34.45 -42.65 32.80
N SER A 55 35.20 -41.70 32.22
CA SER A 55 36.06 -41.93 31.04
C SER A 55 36.76 -40.63 30.59
N ASP A 56 37.77 -40.15 31.31
CA ASP A 56 38.52 -38.93 30.88
C ASP A 56 40.00 -38.92 31.35
N ARG A 57 40.68 -40.07 31.33
CA ARG A 57 42.10 -40.15 31.75
C ARG A 57 43.12 -40.12 30.60
N THR A 58 42.65 -40.10 29.35
CA THR A 58 43.52 -40.17 28.15
C THR A 58 43.72 -38.81 27.46
N GLU A 59 42.76 -37.90 27.49
CA GLU A 59 42.89 -36.60 26.80
C GLU A 59 43.81 -35.59 27.53
N TYR A 60 43.86 -35.63 28.86
CA TYR A 60 44.64 -34.67 29.64
C TYR A 60 46.17 -34.86 29.51
N ASN A 61 46.63 -36.10 29.28
CA ASN A 61 48.06 -36.37 29.08
C ASN A 61 48.55 -35.97 27.68
N GLN A 62 47.67 -36.04 26.66
CA GLN A 62 48.03 -35.71 25.28
C GLN A 62 48.20 -34.19 25.08
N LYS A 63 47.33 -33.38 25.72
CA LYS A 63 47.44 -31.90 25.70
C LYS A 63 48.57 -31.33 26.55
N LEU A 64 49.13 -32.11 27.49
CA LEU A 64 50.26 -31.68 28.31
C LEU A 64 51.61 -31.95 27.63
N GLN A 65 51.69 -32.93 26.74
CA GLN A 65 52.89 -33.21 25.93
C GLN A 65 53.08 -32.24 24.76
N GLU A 66 52.00 -31.72 24.16
CA GLU A 66 52.07 -30.71 23.09
C GLU A 66 52.56 -29.34 23.56
N LYS A 67 52.49 -29.02 24.86
CA LYS A 67 52.88 -27.71 25.41
C LYS A 67 54.34 -27.61 25.88
N MET A 68 55.16 -28.66 25.74
CA MET A 68 56.55 -28.69 26.24
C MET A 68 57.62 -28.95 25.17
N THR A 69 57.43 -28.49 23.93
CA THR A 69 58.53 -28.44 22.95
C THR A 69 58.83 -27.00 22.53
N PRO A 70 60.08 -26.52 22.64
CA PRO A 70 60.43 -25.16 22.27
C PRO A 70 60.48 -24.99 20.74
N GLN A 71 59.90 -23.90 20.26
CA GLN A 71 60.04 -23.41 18.89
C GLN A 71 61.51 -23.15 18.57
N ALA A 72 61.98 -23.72 17.48
CA ALA A 72 63.13 -23.23 16.72
C ALA A 72 62.64 -22.93 15.30
N GLU A 73 62.65 -21.65 14.95
CA GLU A 73 62.43 -21.17 13.59
C GLU A 73 63.50 -21.74 12.65
N CYS A 74 63.06 -22.41 11.58
CA CYS A 74 63.83 -22.48 10.34
C CYS A 74 62.88 -22.69 9.17
N SER A 75 62.90 -21.74 8.25
CA SER A 75 62.25 -21.76 6.96
C SER A 75 62.78 -22.92 6.11
N ALA A 76 62.04 -24.03 6.10
CA ALA A 76 62.14 -25.06 5.09
C ALA A 76 60.73 -25.34 4.57
N THR A 77 60.55 -25.25 3.25
CA THR A 77 59.36 -25.73 2.54
C THR A 77 59.02 -27.14 3.02
N GLU A 78 57.96 -27.26 3.82
CA GLU A 78 57.40 -28.54 4.23
C GLU A 78 56.92 -29.28 2.97
N THR A 79 57.62 -30.34 2.60
CA THR A 79 57.12 -31.29 1.61
C THR A 79 55.86 -31.94 2.18
N PRO A 80 54.71 -31.90 1.46
CA PRO A 80 53.46 -32.43 1.96
C PRO A 80 53.59 -33.91 2.31
N THR A 81 52.91 -34.33 3.38
CA THR A 81 52.94 -35.73 3.82
C THR A 81 52.39 -36.64 2.71
N PRO A 82 52.82 -37.92 2.63
CA PRO A 82 52.34 -38.85 1.60
C PRO A 82 50.81 -39.02 1.58
N GLU A 83 50.15 -38.88 2.74
CA GLU A 83 48.69 -38.94 2.88
C GLU A 83 48.00 -37.69 2.32
N GLU A 84 48.53 -36.50 2.59
CA GLU A 84 48.04 -35.24 2.02
C GLU A 84 48.17 -35.20 0.49
N GLU A 85 49.29 -35.71 -0.03
CA GLU A 85 49.52 -35.81 -1.47
C GLU A 85 48.55 -36.80 -2.14
N HIS A 86 48.26 -37.93 -1.49
CA HIS A 86 47.26 -38.88 -1.99
C HIS A 86 45.86 -38.26 -2.01
N GLN A 87 45.47 -37.56 -0.94
CA GLN A 87 44.19 -36.87 -0.85
C GLN A 87 44.06 -35.75 -1.89
N ARG A 88 45.14 -34.98 -2.12
CA ARG A 88 45.20 -33.93 -3.15
C ARG A 88 44.99 -34.51 -4.55
N ARG A 89 45.63 -35.63 -4.88
CA ARG A 89 45.42 -36.33 -6.17
C ARG A 89 43.98 -36.80 -6.34
N LYS A 90 43.36 -37.34 -5.29
CA LYS A 90 41.95 -37.77 -5.32
C LYS A 90 41.00 -36.60 -5.55
N MET A 91 41.23 -35.48 -4.86
CA MET A 91 40.47 -34.24 -5.05
C MET A 91 40.61 -33.73 -6.50
N MET A 92 41.83 -33.68 -7.03
CA MET A 92 42.09 -33.25 -8.42
C MET A 92 41.46 -34.17 -9.47
N ALA A 93 41.49 -35.49 -9.26
CA ALA A 93 40.80 -36.42 -10.14
C ALA A 93 39.28 -36.22 -10.11
N LYS A 94 38.70 -35.86 -8.96
CA LYS A 94 37.29 -35.51 -8.83
C LYS A 94 36.98 -34.18 -9.52
N ARG A 95 37.80 -33.14 -9.29
CA ARG A 95 37.72 -31.83 -9.96
C ARG A 95 37.67 -31.98 -11.48
N ALA A 96 38.58 -32.75 -12.07
CA ALA A 96 38.61 -32.98 -13.52
C ALA A 96 37.32 -33.62 -14.06
N LYS A 97 36.72 -34.57 -13.31
CA LYS A 97 35.43 -35.17 -13.68
C LYS A 97 34.29 -34.15 -13.65
N ILE A 98 34.25 -33.29 -12.62
CA ILE A 98 33.21 -32.26 -12.48
C ILE A 98 33.32 -31.22 -13.60
N ILE A 99 34.53 -30.79 -13.95
CA ILE A 99 34.76 -29.85 -15.07
C ILE A 99 34.29 -30.48 -16.38
N LYS A 100 34.64 -31.74 -16.62
CA LYS A 100 34.17 -32.48 -17.79
C LYS A 100 32.65 -32.60 -17.84
N GLU A 101 32.01 -32.90 -16.71
CA GLU A 101 30.54 -32.94 -16.60
C GLU A 101 29.91 -31.56 -16.85
N LEU A 102 30.47 -30.49 -16.29
CA LEU A 102 29.98 -29.12 -16.49
C LEU A 102 29.97 -28.77 -17.98
N ILE A 103 31.09 -28.99 -18.68
CA ILE A 103 31.22 -28.70 -20.11
C ILE A 103 30.30 -29.60 -20.93
N GLN A 104 30.28 -30.90 -20.68
CA GLN A 104 29.46 -31.84 -21.43
C GLN A 104 27.97 -31.53 -21.27
N THR A 105 27.52 -31.26 -20.04
CA THR A 105 26.13 -30.91 -19.78
C THR A 105 25.75 -29.52 -20.30
N GLU A 106 26.71 -28.60 -20.46
CA GLU A 106 26.48 -27.32 -21.15
C GLU A 106 26.33 -27.53 -22.67
N LYS A 107 27.16 -28.39 -23.28
CA LYS A 107 27.02 -28.79 -24.70
C LYS A 107 25.66 -29.42 -24.98
N ASP A 108 25.26 -30.36 -24.13
CA ASP A 108 23.97 -31.03 -24.26
C ASP A 108 22.81 -30.04 -24.09
N TYR A 109 22.91 -29.12 -23.13
CA TYR A 109 21.92 -28.07 -22.95
C TYR A 109 21.84 -27.11 -24.14
N LEU A 110 22.98 -26.69 -24.69
CA LEU A 110 23.03 -25.82 -25.86
C LEU A 110 22.43 -26.49 -27.09
N ASN A 111 22.74 -27.77 -27.32
CA ASN A 111 22.13 -28.55 -28.40
C ASN A 111 20.62 -28.66 -28.24
N ASP A 112 20.12 -28.88 -27.01
CA ASP A 112 18.68 -28.91 -26.73
C ASP A 112 18.02 -27.56 -27.07
N LEU A 113 18.66 -26.44 -26.75
CA LEU A 113 18.17 -25.10 -27.07
C LEU A 113 18.19 -24.83 -28.59
N GLU A 114 19.29 -25.15 -29.26
CA GLU A 114 19.44 -24.98 -30.71
C GLU A 114 18.39 -25.81 -31.47
N LEU A 115 18.18 -27.06 -31.07
CA LEU A 115 17.13 -27.92 -31.63
C LEU A 115 15.73 -27.34 -31.37
N CYS A 116 15.48 -26.80 -30.19
CA CYS A 116 14.20 -26.14 -29.89
C CYS A 116 13.97 -24.93 -30.82
N VAL A 117 14.99 -24.08 -31.00
CA VAL A 117 14.89 -22.92 -31.88
C VAL A 117 14.67 -23.35 -33.33
N ARG A 118 15.52 -24.26 -33.84
CA ARG A 118 15.50 -24.68 -35.24
C ARG A 118 14.28 -25.50 -35.64
N GLU A 119 13.84 -26.43 -34.80
CA GLU A 119 12.80 -27.41 -35.15
C GLU A 119 11.41 -27.01 -34.63
N VAL A 120 11.32 -26.03 -33.74
CA VAL A 120 10.04 -25.59 -33.14
C VAL A 120 9.80 -24.10 -33.36
N VAL A 121 10.67 -23.23 -32.85
CA VAL A 121 10.45 -21.77 -32.89
C VAL A 121 10.40 -21.26 -34.33
N GLN A 122 11.41 -21.57 -35.14
CA GLN A 122 11.51 -21.09 -36.52
C GLN A 122 10.36 -21.61 -37.41
N PRO A 123 9.99 -22.92 -37.39
CA PRO A 123 8.85 -23.41 -38.15
C PRO A 123 7.52 -22.78 -37.75
N LEU A 124 7.29 -22.50 -36.46
CA LEU A 124 6.08 -21.82 -36.01
C LEU A 124 6.04 -20.35 -36.47
N ARG A 125 7.17 -19.64 -36.44
CA ARG A 125 7.28 -18.28 -36.99
C ARG A 125 7.01 -18.22 -38.49
N ILE A 126 7.59 -19.15 -39.26
CA ILE A 126 7.44 -19.20 -40.73
C ILE A 126 5.98 -19.47 -41.11
N LYS A 127 5.29 -20.34 -40.37
CA LYS A 127 3.89 -20.70 -40.65
C LYS A 127 2.90 -19.58 -40.37
N GLN A 128 3.25 -18.57 -39.55
CA GLN A 128 2.38 -17.45 -39.16
C GLN A 128 0.94 -17.89 -38.86
N ILE A 129 0.79 -18.83 -37.93
CA ILE A 129 -0.52 -19.38 -37.56
C ILE A 129 -1.33 -18.29 -36.85
N ASP A 130 -2.54 -18.02 -37.35
CA ASP A 130 -3.44 -17.04 -36.73
C ASP A 130 -3.71 -17.42 -35.26
N ARG A 131 -3.70 -16.44 -34.37
CA ARG A 131 -3.87 -16.58 -32.90
C ARG A 131 -2.72 -17.26 -32.13
N LEU A 132 -1.66 -17.72 -32.81
CA LEU A 132 -0.47 -18.26 -32.15
C LEU A 132 0.62 -17.19 -32.03
N ASP A 133 0.90 -16.76 -30.81
CA ASP A 133 1.98 -15.82 -30.49
C ASP A 133 3.23 -16.59 -30.08
N VAL A 134 4.16 -16.74 -31.02
CA VAL A 134 5.43 -17.47 -30.81
C VAL A 134 6.32 -16.74 -29.81
N GLU A 135 6.33 -15.40 -29.83
CA GLU A 135 7.20 -14.60 -28.96
C GLU A 135 6.73 -14.67 -27.50
N SER A 136 5.42 -14.67 -27.27
CA SER A 136 4.84 -14.91 -25.94
C SER A 136 5.11 -16.32 -25.44
N LEU A 137 5.06 -17.33 -26.32
CA LEU A 137 5.27 -18.74 -25.97
C LEU A 137 6.73 -19.07 -25.65
N PHE A 138 7.70 -18.48 -26.34
CA PHE A 138 9.12 -18.81 -26.18
C PHE A 138 9.95 -17.74 -25.48
N SER A 139 9.38 -16.55 -25.24
CA SER A 139 10.05 -15.42 -24.60
C SER A 139 11.43 -15.17 -25.25
N ASN A 140 12.47 -14.91 -24.45
CA ASN A 140 13.82 -14.67 -24.92
C ASN A 140 14.69 -15.95 -25.02
N ILE A 141 14.13 -17.10 -25.42
CA ILE A 141 14.87 -18.37 -25.52
C ILE A 141 16.14 -18.29 -26.39
N GLU A 142 16.12 -17.48 -27.44
CA GLU A 142 17.26 -17.27 -28.34
C GLU A 142 18.39 -16.51 -27.63
N SER A 143 18.06 -15.55 -26.75
CA SER A 143 19.05 -14.88 -25.90
C SER A 143 19.62 -15.82 -24.84
N VAL A 144 18.79 -16.73 -24.30
CA VAL A 144 19.24 -17.80 -23.40
C VAL A 144 20.24 -18.73 -24.12
N HIS A 145 19.96 -19.08 -25.38
CA HIS A 145 20.89 -19.84 -26.20
C HIS A 145 22.23 -19.10 -26.40
N GLN A 146 22.18 -17.82 -26.75
CA GLN A 146 23.38 -17.00 -26.96
C GLN A 146 24.26 -16.90 -25.71
N ILE A 147 23.67 -16.68 -24.53
CA ILE A 147 24.46 -16.57 -23.30
C ILE A 147 25.07 -17.91 -22.89
N SER A 148 24.37 -19.02 -23.12
CA SER A 148 24.94 -20.37 -22.92
C SER A 148 26.04 -20.72 -23.91
N ALA A 149 25.91 -20.31 -25.18
CA ALA A 149 27.00 -20.47 -26.16
C ALA A 149 28.24 -19.70 -25.73
N LYS A 150 28.06 -18.47 -25.20
CA LYS A 150 29.16 -17.66 -24.65
C LYS A 150 29.79 -18.33 -23.43
N LEU A 151 28.99 -18.86 -22.50
CA LEU A 151 29.49 -19.61 -21.34
C LEU A 151 30.33 -20.80 -21.77
N LEU A 152 29.81 -21.61 -22.70
CA LEU A 152 30.53 -22.78 -23.21
C LEU A 152 31.87 -22.39 -23.85
N SER A 153 31.87 -21.34 -24.69
CA SER A 153 33.10 -20.84 -25.31
C SER A 153 34.16 -20.45 -24.28
N LEU A 154 33.77 -19.73 -23.22
CA LEU A 154 34.69 -19.34 -22.14
C LEU A 154 35.18 -20.54 -21.32
N LEU A 155 34.32 -21.54 -21.09
CA LEU A 155 34.71 -22.78 -20.41
C LEU A 155 35.68 -23.61 -21.26
N GLU A 156 35.49 -23.67 -22.57
CA GLU A 156 36.40 -24.35 -23.49
C GLU A 156 37.74 -23.62 -23.57
N GLU A 157 37.76 -22.28 -23.63
CA GLU A 157 38.99 -21.49 -23.58
C GLU A 157 39.77 -21.71 -22.27
N ALA A 158 39.06 -21.77 -21.13
CA ALA A 158 39.68 -22.00 -19.82
C ALA A 158 40.20 -23.43 -19.60
N THR A 159 39.90 -24.38 -20.50
CA THR A 159 40.23 -25.80 -20.33
C THR A 159 41.03 -26.43 -21.47
N THR A 160 40.94 -25.90 -22.69
CA THR A 160 41.64 -26.42 -23.86
C THR A 160 43.12 -26.06 -23.78
N ASP A 161 44.00 -27.06 -23.89
CA ASP A 161 45.45 -26.92 -23.79
C ASP A 161 45.96 -26.29 -22.47
N VAL A 162 45.12 -26.25 -21.43
CA VAL A 162 45.47 -25.77 -20.09
C VAL A 162 45.65 -26.95 -19.15
N GLU A 163 46.78 -26.99 -18.44
CA GLU A 163 47.06 -28.05 -17.46
C GLU A 163 45.99 -28.06 -16.35
N PRO A 164 45.42 -29.22 -15.97
CA PRO A 164 44.34 -29.31 -14.98
C PRO A 164 44.61 -28.61 -13.64
N ALA A 165 45.88 -28.50 -13.24
CA ALA A 165 46.31 -27.83 -12.01
C ALA A 165 46.26 -26.29 -12.09
N THR A 166 46.02 -25.73 -13.28
CA THR A 166 46.03 -24.29 -13.57
C THR A 166 44.71 -23.79 -14.15
N GLN A 167 43.74 -24.68 -14.43
CA GLN A 167 42.42 -24.31 -14.95
C GLN A 167 41.66 -23.46 -13.93
N VAL A 168 41.21 -22.25 -14.31
CA VAL A 168 40.49 -21.31 -13.44
C VAL A 168 39.05 -21.15 -13.94
N ILE A 169 38.13 -21.91 -13.36
CA ILE A 169 36.72 -21.94 -13.78
C ILE A 169 35.88 -20.88 -13.05
N GLY A 170 36.26 -20.51 -11.82
CA GLY A 170 35.53 -19.49 -11.05
C GLY A 170 35.45 -18.15 -11.78
N GLU A 171 36.56 -17.73 -12.39
CA GLU A 171 36.65 -16.46 -13.12
C GLU A 171 35.68 -16.40 -14.31
N VAL A 172 35.48 -17.52 -15.01
CA VAL A 172 34.52 -17.62 -16.13
C VAL A 172 33.11 -17.26 -15.67
N PHE A 173 32.68 -17.76 -14.51
CA PHE A 173 31.36 -17.46 -13.95
C PHE A 173 31.27 -16.03 -13.42
N LEU A 174 32.35 -15.48 -12.86
CA LEU A 174 32.39 -14.08 -12.44
C LEU A 174 32.27 -13.12 -13.63
N GLN A 175 32.90 -13.42 -14.75
CA GLN A 175 32.81 -12.63 -15.99
C GLN A 175 31.41 -12.63 -16.60
N ILE A 176 30.66 -13.74 -16.48
CA ILE A 176 29.34 -13.88 -17.10
C ILE A 176 28.17 -13.59 -16.16
N LYS A 177 28.40 -13.37 -14.86
CA LYS A 177 27.34 -13.30 -13.85
C LYS A 177 26.24 -12.28 -14.18
N GLU A 178 26.59 -11.06 -14.59
CA GLU A 178 25.60 -10.00 -14.85
C GLU A 178 24.80 -10.26 -16.12
N PRO A 179 25.43 -10.56 -17.29
CA PRO A 179 24.68 -10.95 -18.47
C PRO A 179 23.82 -12.21 -18.28
N LEU A 180 24.32 -13.19 -17.51
CA LEU A 180 23.56 -14.40 -17.18
C LEU A 180 22.31 -14.05 -16.37
N GLU A 181 22.45 -13.23 -15.34
CA GLU A 181 21.33 -12.79 -14.50
C GLU A 181 20.27 -12.04 -15.31
N ASP A 182 20.67 -11.07 -16.14
CA ASP A 182 19.75 -10.24 -16.90
C ASP A 182 18.92 -11.03 -17.91
N ILE A 183 19.56 -11.97 -18.63
CA ILE A 183 18.87 -12.82 -19.60
C ILE A 183 17.91 -13.81 -18.91
N TYR A 184 18.36 -14.48 -17.85
CA TYR A 184 17.54 -15.47 -17.16
C TYR A 184 16.41 -14.83 -16.33
N LYS A 185 16.57 -13.60 -15.84
CA LYS A 185 15.47 -12.82 -15.21
C LYS A 185 14.27 -12.69 -16.16
N ILE A 186 14.51 -12.31 -17.42
CA ILE A 186 13.46 -12.14 -18.42
C ILE A 186 12.77 -13.47 -18.72
N TYR A 187 13.54 -14.54 -18.91
CA TYR A 187 13.00 -15.85 -19.24
C TYR A 187 12.12 -16.40 -18.12
N CYS A 188 12.66 -16.42 -16.90
CA CYS A 188 11.95 -16.90 -15.71
C CYS A 188 10.72 -16.05 -15.38
N TYR A 189 10.74 -14.75 -15.69
CA TYR A 189 9.61 -13.86 -15.49
C TYR A 189 8.43 -14.21 -16.39
N HIS A 190 8.66 -14.49 -17.68
CA HIS A 190 7.58 -14.81 -18.63
C HIS A 190 7.17 -16.27 -18.66
N HIS A 191 7.95 -17.18 -18.07
CA HIS A 191 7.73 -18.62 -18.18
C HIS A 191 6.33 -19.10 -17.72
N ASP A 192 5.78 -18.57 -16.63
CA ASP A 192 4.46 -18.99 -16.14
C ASP A 192 3.32 -18.56 -17.10
N GLU A 193 3.46 -17.37 -17.70
CA GLU A 193 2.52 -16.89 -18.73
C GLU A 193 2.64 -17.72 -20.00
N ALA A 194 3.87 -17.99 -20.46
CA ALA A 194 4.15 -18.86 -21.59
C ALA A 194 3.57 -20.27 -21.38
N HIS A 195 3.68 -20.81 -20.17
CA HIS A 195 3.07 -22.10 -19.80
C HIS A 195 1.53 -22.04 -19.84
N SER A 196 0.93 -20.97 -19.30
CA SER A 196 -0.53 -20.78 -19.37
C SER A 196 -1.03 -20.62 -20.81
N VAL A 197 -0.25 -19.97 -21.68
CA VAL A 197 -0.54 -19.83 -23.10
C VAL A 197 -0.44 -21.18 -23.80
N LEU A 198 0.60 -21.97 -23.51
CA LEU A 198 0.73 -23.34 -24.01
C LEU A 198 -0.49 -24.19 -23.65
N GLU A 199 -0.94 -24.17 -22.38
CA GLU A 199 -2.14 -24.89 -21.95
C GLU A 199 -3.41 -24.43 -22.68
N SER A 200 -3.47 -23.17 -23.10
CA SER A 200 -4.60 -22.66 -23.89
C SER A 200 -4.55 -23.19 -25.32
N TYR A 201 -3.37 -23.20 -25.95
CA TYR A 201 -3.17 -23.71 -27.30
C TYR A 201 -3.37 -25.23 -27.39
N GLU A 202 -3.04 -25.98 -26.34
CA GLU A 202 -3.30 -27.41 -26.28
C GLU A 202 -4.80 -27.78 -26.17
N LYS A 203 -5.66 -26.82 -25.81
CA LYS A 203 -7.14 -26.99 -25.81
C LYS A 203 -7.75 -26.76 -27.19
N GLU A 204 -7.07 -26.04 -28.07
CA GLU A 204 -7.52 -25.76 -29.43
C GLU A 204 -6.94 -26.79 -30.40
N GLU A 205 -7.80 -27.58 -31.06
CA GLU A 205 -7.36 -28.76 -31.81
C GLU A 205 -6.44 -28.42 -32.98
N GLU A 206 -6.67 -27.30 -33.67
CA GLU A 206 -5.82 -26.83 -34.78
C GLU A 206 -4.42 -26.42 -34.30
N LEU A 207 -4.32 -25.61 -33.24
CA LEU A 207 -3.06 -25.18 -32.65
C LEU A 207 -2.28 -26.35 -32.05
N LYS A 208 -2.97 -27.25 -31.37
CA LYS A 208 -2.41 -28.50 -30.83
C LYS A 208 -1.82 -29.38 -31.92
N GLN A 209 -2.47 -29.50 -33.08
CA GLN A 209 -1.93 -30.28 -34.20
C GLN A 209 -0.63 -29.67 -34.73
N HIS A 210 -0.56 -28.34 -34.86
CA HIS A 210 0.67 -27.65 -35.27
C HIS A 210 1.81 -27.83 -34.26
N LEU A 211 1.54 -27.69 -32.96
CA LEU A 211 2.53 -27.92 -31.90
C LEU A 211 3.00 -29.38 -31.88
N SER A 212 2.07 -30.33 -31.98
CA SER A 212 2.36 -31.77 -32.02
C SER A 212 3.25 -32.15 -33.21
N HIS A 213 3.03 -31.56 -34.38
CA HIS A 213 3.86 -31.80 -35.56
C HIS A 213 5.31 -31.36 -35.35
N CYS A 214 5.53 -30.18 -34.75
CA CYS A 214 6.87 -29.68 -34.45
C CYS A 214 7.56 -30.57 -33.41
N ILE A 215 6.86 -30.92 -32.32
CA ILE A 215 7.37 -31.83 -31.28
C ILE A 215 7.67 -33.23 -31.82
N GLN A 216 6.87 -33.77 -32.74
CA GLN A 216 7.15 -35.07 -33.35
C GLN A 216 8.41 -35.05 -34.21
N SER A 217 8.65 -33.96 -34.94
CA SER A 217 9.87 -33.79 -35.73
C SER A 217 11.11 -33.77 -34.82
N LEU A 218 11.04 -33.02 -33.73
CA LEU A 218 12.07 -32.97 -32.71
C LEU A 218 12.27 -34.34 -32.01
N LYS A 219 11.20 -35.04 -31.64
CA LYS A 219 11.28 -36.38 -31.03
C LYS A 219 12.02 -37.38 -31.91
N LYS A 220 11.86 -37.32 -33.24
CA LYS A 220 12.60 -38.18 -34.17
C LYS A 220 14.10 -37.96 -34.08
N ILE A 221 14.53 -36.69 -34.02
CA ILE A 221 15.95 -36.32 -33.87
C ILE A 221 16.48 -36.82 -32.52
N TYR A 222 15.75 -36.57 -31.43
CA TYR A 222 16.12 -37.02 -30.09
C TYR A 222 16.27 -38.56 -29.99
N VAL A 223 15.39 -39.32 -30.65
CA VAL A 223 15.50 -40.78 -30.71
C VAL A 223 16.74 -41.21 -31.50
N GLN A 224 17.07 -40.53 -32.59
CA GLN A 224 18.29 -40.79 -33.37
C GLN A 224 19.56 -40.49 -32.56
N GLU A 225 19.53 -39.45 -31.72
CA GLU A 225 20.62 -39.11 -30.80
C GLU A 225 20.68 -40.00 -29.53
N GLY A 226 19.79 -40.98 -29.38
CA GLY A 226 19.72 -41.85 -28.20
C GLY A 226 19.16 -41.18 -26.95
N LYS A 227 18.54 -40.01 -27.08
CA LYS A 227 17.96 -39.20 -26.01
C LYS A 227 16.44 -39.34 -25.99
N SER A 228 15.89 -40.46 -25.52
CA SER A 228 14.44 -40.74 -25.55
C SER A 228 13.58 -39.97 -24.53
N ASN A 229 14.17 -39.07 -23.72
CA ASN A 229 13.52 -38.46 -22.56
C ASN A 229 12.66 -37.22 -22.86
N LEU A 230 12.38 -36.91 -24.13
CA LEU A 230 11.55 -35.77 -24.52
C LEU A 230 10.06 -36.14 -24.47
N LEU A 231 9.31 -35.58 -23.51
CA LEU A 231 7.91 -35.94 -23.29
C LEU A 231 6.94 -35.00 -24.02
N ASP A 232 7.12 -33.68 -23.90
CA ASP A 232 6.21 -32.64 -24.43
C ASP A 232 6.89 -31.25 -24.56
N MET A 233 6.15 -30.26 -25.06
CA MET A 233 6.62 -28.88 -25.25
C MET A 233 7.01 -28.22 -23.90
N GLY A 234 6.23 -28.45 -22.84
CA GLY A 234 6.53 -27.94 -21.51
C GLY A 234 7.88 -28.43 -20.96
N SER A 235 8.24 -29.68 -21.24
CA SER A 235 9.51 -30.28 -20.84
C SER A 235 10.75 -29.64 -21.49
N LEU A 236 10.59 -28.99 -22.64
CA LEU A 236 11.65 -28.20 -23.28
C LEU A 236 11.75 -26.81 -22.65
N MET A 237 10.60 -26.15 -22.49
CA MET A 237 10.52 -24.79 -21.97
C MET A 237 11.00 -24.69 -20.52
N ILE A 238 10.96 -25.78 -19.74
CA ILE A 238 11.45 -25.78 -18.35
C ILE A 238 12.98 -25.95 -18.24
N LYS A 239 13.67 -26.40 -19.30
CA LYS A 239 15.12 -26.68 -19.26
C LYS A 239 15.97 -25.48 -18.84
N PRO A 240 15.72 -24.24 -19.32
CA PRO A 240 16.48 -23.07 -18.85
C PRO A 240 16.36 -22.84 -17.34
N ILE A 241 15.16 -22.95 -16.79
CA ILE A 241 14.92 -22.79 -15.35
C ILE A 241 15.68 -23.88 -14.58
N GLN A 242 15.67 -25.12 -15.07
CA GLN A 242 16.43 -26.21 -14.47
C GLN A 242 17.95 -25.96 -14.56
N ARG A 243 18.45 -25.37 -15.65
CA ARG A 243 19.89 -25.15 -15.84
C ARG A 243 20.44 -24.08 -14.89
N VAL A 244 19.78 -22.93 -14.77
CA VAL A 244 20.25 -21.84 -13.88
C VAL A 244 20.31 -22.29 -12.41
N MET A 245 19.44 -23.22 -12.01
CA MET A 245 19.43 -23.84 -10.68
C MET A 245 20.53 -24.89 -10.47
N LYS A 246 21.13 -25.43 -11.53
CA LYS A 246 22.19 -26.45 -11.45
C LYS A 246 23.58 -25.85 -11.26
N TYR A 247 23.84 -24.64 -11.76
CA TYR A 247 25.17 -24.01 -11.64
C TYR A 247 25.68 -23.91 -10.20
N PRO A 248 24.89 -23.49 -9.18
CA PRO A 248 25.37 -23.49 -7.80
C PRO A 248 25.76 -24.88 -7.28
N LEU A 249 25.07 -25.94 -7.72
CA LEU A 249 25.36 -27.32 -7.30
C LEU A 249 26.70 -27.77 -7.86
N LEU A 250 26.91 -27.54 -9.17
CA LEU A 250 28.15 -27.88 -9.86
C LEU A 250 29.35 -27.09 -9.31
N LEU A 251 29.19 -25.79 -9.07
CA LEU A 251 30.25 -24.94 -8.50
C LEU A 251 30.55 -25.30 -7.04
N CYS A 252 29.54 -25.65 -6.24
CA CYS A 252 29.75 -26.14 -4.88
C CYS A 252 30.58 -27.43 -4.87
N GLU A 253 30.22 -28.39 -5.73
CA GLU A 253 30.96 -29.65 -5.82
C GLU A 253 32.39 -29.44 -6.34
N LEU A 254 32.56 -28.54 -7.31
CA LEU A 254 33.84 -28.17 -7.86
C LEU A 254 34.74 -27.54 -6.79
N ARG A 255 34.23 -26.55 -6.04
CA ARG A 255 34.93 -25.91 -4.92
C ARG A 255 35.33 -26.93 -3.85
N ASN A 256 34.41 -27.80 -3.44
CA ASN A 256 34.69 -28.83 -2.42
C ASN A 256 35.72 -29.88 -2.90
N SER A 257 35.94 -29.99 -4.20
CA SER A 257 36.94 -30.89 -4.83
C SER A 257 38.23 -30.15 -5.20
N THR A 258 38.37 -28.87 -4.82
CA THR A 258 39.52 -28.02 -5.13
C THR A 258 40.30 -27.73 -3.85
N PRO A 259 41.61 -28.05 -3.77
CA PRO A 259 42.41 -27.72 -2.60
C PRO A 259 42.51 -26.21 -2.38
N PRO A 260 42.58 -25.73 -1.12
CA PRO A 260 42.71 -24.29 -0.81
C PRO A 260 43.95 -23.61 -1.41
N SER A 261 44.99 -24.38 -1.73
CA SER A 261 46.22 -23.90 -2.38
C SER A 261 46.11 -23.73 -3.89
N HIS A 262 45.02 -24.19 -4.51
CA HIS A 262 44.80 -24.07 -5.95
C HIS A 262 44.39 -22.63 -6.33
N PRO A 263 44.90 -22.06 -7.44
CA PRO A 263 44.63 -20.68 -7.84
C PRO A 263 43.13 -20.35 -7.99
N ASP A 264 42.34 -21.32 -8.45
CA ASP A 264 40.89 -21.19 -8.65
C ASP A 264 40.05 -21.21 -7.36
N TYR A 265 40.62 -21.55 -6.18
CA TYR A 265 39.81 -21.78 -4.98
C TYR A 265 39.01 -20.54 -4.55
N ARG A 266 39.64 -19.36 -4.55
CA ARG A 266 38.98 -18.09 -4.20
C ARG A 266 37.96 -17.67 -5.25
N ALA A 267 38.34 -17.72 -6.53
CA ALA A 267 37.43 -17.41 -7.62
C ALA A 267 36.18 -18.31 -7.60
N LEU A 268 36.31 -19.59 -7.25
CA LEU A 268 35.19 -20.52 -7.09
C LEU A 268 34.30 -20.19 -5.88
N GLU A 269 34.89 -19.72 -4.78
CA GLU A 269 34.14 -19.27 -3.60
C GLU A 269 33.24 -18.08 -3.96
N ASP A 270 33.81 -17.08 -4.65
CA ASP A 270 33.11 -15.89 -5.11
C ASP A 270 32.06 -16.23 -6.19
N ALA A 271 32.42 -17.06 -7.17
CA ALA A 271 31.51 -17.51 -8.22
C ALA A 271 30.31 -18.29 -7.67
N PHE A 272 30.55 -19.18 -6.70
CA PHE A 272 29.48 -19.92 -6.03
C PHE A 272 28.49 -18.98 -5.32
N ALA A 273 29.00 -17.97 -4.60
CA ALA A 273 28.17 -16.96 -3.98
C ALA A 273 27.37 -16.17 -5.02
N ALA A 274 28.03 -15.67 -6.07
CA ALA A 274 27.39 -14.89 -7.12
C ALA A 274 26.25 -15.65 -7.81
N VAL A 275 26.47 -16.92 -8.22
CA VAL A 275 25.45 -17.71 -8.92
C VAL A 275 24.31 -18.17 -8.00
N LYS A 276 24.57 -18.28 -6.69
CA LYS A 276 23.52 -18.48 -5.69
C LYS A 276 22.65 -17.22 -5.58
N ASP A 277 23.27 -16.04 -5.56
CA ASP A 277 22.55 -14.76 -5.50
C ASP A 277 21.71 -14.52 -6.76
N ILE A 278 22.18 -14.91 -7.95
CA ILE A 278 21.38 -14.89 -9.18
C ILE A 278 20.04 -15.63 -8.99
N ASN A 279 20.07 -16.84 -8.42
CA ASN A 279 18.85 -17.62 -8.19
C ASN A 279 17.92 -16.95 -7.16
N VAL A 280 18.48 -16.35 -6.11
CA VAL A 280 17.71 -15.57 -5.13
C VAL A 280 17.05 -14.36 -5.79
N ASN A 281 17.81 -13.60 -6.58
CA ASN A 281 17.35 -12.40 -7.27
C ASN A 281 16.25 -12.71 -8.30
N ILE A 282 16.43 -13.76 -9.11
CA ILE A 282 15.41 -14.24 -10.06
C ILE A 282 14.15 -14.68 -9.31
N ASN A 283 14.29 -15.46 -8.24
CA ASN A 283 13.15 -15.93 -7.47
C ASN A 283 12.40 -14.78 -6.79
N GLU A 284 13.11 -13.80 -6.22
CA GLU A 284 12.49 -12.63 -5.64
C GLU A 284 11.82 -11.79 -6.75
N PHE A 285 12.45 -11.57 -7.89
CA PHE A 285 11.85 -10.89 -9.04
C PHE A 285 10.55 -11.56 -9.50
N LYS A 286 10.52 -12.90 -9.58
CA LYS A 286 9.31 -13.67 -9.86
C LYS A 286 8.25 -13.51 -8.78
N ARG A 287 8.64 -13.60 -7.50
CA ARG A 287 7.75 -13.37 -6.36
C ARG A 287 7.12 -11.97 -6.39
N ARG A 288 7.89 -10.94 -6.78
CA ARG A 288 7.39 -9.56 -6.96
C ARG A 288 6.31 -9.52 -8.04
N LYS A 289 6.53 -10.16 -9.18
CA LYS A 289 5.52 -10.31 -10.25
C LYS A 289 4.24 -10.96 -9.73
N ASP A 290 4.36 -12.10 -9.04
CA ASP A 290 3.22 -12.84 -8.52
C ASP A 290 2.44 -12.03 -7.49
N LEU A 291 3.14 -11.25 -6.67
CA LEU A 291 2.54 -10.35 -5.71
C LEU A 291 1.73 -9.26 -6.42
N VAL A 292 2.28 -8.64 -7.47
CA VAL A 292 1.60 -7.64 -8.28
C VAL A 292 0.37 -8.25 -8.97
N LEU A 293 0.51 -9.40 -9.63
CA LEU A 293 -0.59 -10.09 -10.30
C LEU A 293 -1.72 -10.47 -9.33
N LYS A 294 -1.37 -10.99 -8.15
CA LYS A 294 -2.32 -11.34 -7.09
C LYS A 294 -3.18 -10.15 -6.64
N TYR A 295 -2.65 -8.93 -6.71
CA TYR A 295 -3.37 -7.74 -6.26
C TYR A 295 -3.94 -6.87 -7.38
N LYS A 296 -3.48 -7.08 -8.61
CA LYS A 296 -4.08 -6.54 -9.84
C LYS A 296 -5.39 -7.27 -10.17
N LYS A 297 -5.44 -8.61 -10.10
CA LYS A 297 -6.63 -9.41 -10.48
C LYS A 297 -7.83 -9.33 -9.53
N ASN A 298 -7.65 -8.97 -8.26
CA ASN A 298 -8.69 -9.16 -7.24
C ASN A 298 -9.78 -8.06 -7.14
N ASP A 299 -9.72 -6.98 -7.93
CA ASP A 299 -10.72 -5.89 -7.79
C ASP A 299 -11.55 -5.57 -9.02
N GLU A 300 -11.13 -5.95 -10.23
CA GLU A 300 -11.89 -5.61 -11.43
C GLU A 300 -12.89 -6.72 -11.83
N ASP A 301 -12.63 -7.99 -11.47
CA ASP A 301 -13.47 -9.14 -11.91
C ASP A 301 -14.15 -9.95 -10.78
N GLU A 302 -13.90 -9.64 -9.50
CA GLU A 302 -14.47 -10.44 -8.40
C GLU A 302 -15.80 -9.88 -7.87
N SER A 303 -16.88 -10.63 -8.12
CA SER A 303 -18.18 -10.42 -7.50
C SER A 303 -18.06 -10.44 -5.96
N LEU A 304 -18.88 -9.64 -5.28
CA LEU A 304 -18.96 -9.65 -3.80
C LEU A 304 -19.20 -11.05 -3.24
N LYS A 305 -19.86 -11.92 -4.00
CA LYS A 305 -20.09 -13.34 -3.67
C LYS A 305 -18.79 -14.16 -3.65
N ASP A 306 -17.85 -13.87 -4.55
CA ASP A 306 -16.54 -14.52 -4.60
C ASP A 306 -15.58 -13.99 -3.52
N LYS A 307 -15.74 -12.72 -3.14
CA LYS A 307 -15.03 -12.13 -1.99
C LYS A 307 -15.49 -12.74 -0.66
N LEU A 308 -16.78 -13.06 -0.53
CA LEU A 308 -17.36 -13.71 0.65
C LEU A 308 -17.01 -15.20 0.72
N SER A 309 -16.95 -15.91 -0.40
CA SER A 309 -16.61 -17.35 -0.44
C SER A 309 -15.13 -17.64 -0.14
N LYS A 310 -14.25 -16.65 -0.27
CA LYS A 310 -12.81 -16.73 0.07
C LYS A 310 -12.50 -16.38 1.53
N LEU A 311 -13.51 -16.07 2.34
CA LEU A 311 -13.34 -15.79 3.77
C LEU A 311 -13.06 -17.08 4.56
N ASN A 312 -11.79 -17.42 4.71
CA ASN A 312 -11.34 -18.48 5.60
C ASN A 312 -11.27 -17.96 7.06
N ILE A 313 -11.79 -18.73 8.03
CA ILE A 313 -11.73 -18.48 9.49
C ILE A 313 -10.30 -18.13 9.93
N HIS A 314 -9.28 -18.72 9.31
CA HIS A 314 -7.89 -18.43 9.62
C HIS A 314 -7.45 -17.01 9.20
N SER A 315 -7.97 -16.50 8.08
CA SER A 315 -7.74 -15.12 7.60
C SER A 315 -8.45 -14.08 8.46
N ILE A 316 -9.65 -14.41 8.95
CA ILE A 316 -10.42 -13.57 9.89
C ILE A 316 -9.69 -13.51 11.24
N SER A 317 -9.18 -14.63 11.74
CA SER A 317 -8.38 -14.67 12.98
C SER A 317 -7.09 -13.85 12.88
N LYS A 318 -6.38 -13.89 11.74
CA LYS A 318 -5.20 -13.04 11.51
C LYS A 318 -5.56 -11.55 11.46
N LYS A 319 -6.63 -11.16 10.75
CA LYS A 319 -7.13 -9.77 10.74
C LYS A 319 -7.54 -9.29 12.14
N SER A 320 -8.24 -10.13 12.90
CA SER A 320 -8.63 -9.84 14.29
C SER A 320 -7.39 -9.63 15.19
N LYS A 321 -6.41 -10.53 15.14
CA LYS A 321 -5.14 -10.39 15.87
C LYS A 321 -4.36 -9.13 15.48
N ARG A 322 -4.35 -8.75 14.20
CA ARG A 322 -3.74 -7.50 13.71
C ARG A 322 -4.43 -6.26 14.27
N VAL A 323 -5.77 -6.24 14.30
CA VAL A 323 -6.53 -5.14 14.90
C VAL A 323 -6.26 -5.06 16.41
N THR A 324 -6.22 -6.19 17.12
CA THR A 324 -5.86 -6.23 18.54
C THR A 324 -4.45 -5.69 18.78
N ASN A 325 -3.47 -6.06 17.96
CA ASN A 325 -2.11 -5.55 18.09
C ASN A 325 -1.97 -4.09 17.67
N HIS A 326 -2.71 -3.63 16.66
CA HIS A 326 -2.78 -2.21 16.31
C HIS A 326 -3.35 -1.38 17.46
N LEU A 327 -4.42 -1.86 18.11
CA LEU A 327 -4.99 -1.24 19.30
C LEU A 327 -4.00 -1.21 20.47
N LYS A 328 -3.20 -2.28 20.67
CA LYS A 328 -2.12 -2.31 21.67
C LYS A 328 -1.04 -1.26 21.40
N ILE A 329 -0.63 -1.08 20.14
CA ILE A 329 0.35 -0.05 19.74
C ILE A 329 -0.22 1.38 19.91
N LEU A 330 -1.53 1.57 19.73
CA LEU A 330 -2.19 2.86 19.95
C LEU A 330 -2.36 3.22 21.44
N THR A 331 -2.48 2.21 22.31
CA THR A 331 -2.77 2.37 23.75
C THR A 331 -1.53 2.28 24.64
N ARG A 332 -0.44 1.70 24.14
CA ARG A 332 0.91 1.73 24.76
C ARG A 332 1.86 2.38 23.78
N GLY A 333 2.49 3.49 24.18
CA GLY A 333 3.48 4.21 23.37
C GLY A 333 4.77 3.43 23.09
N GLU A 334 4.67 2.31 22.37
CA GLU A 334 5.82 1.53 21.89
C GLU A 334 6.41 2.20 20.65
N SER A 335 7.73 2.38 20.66
CA SER A 335 8.49 2.98 19.57
C SER A 335 8.45 2.07 18.34
N GLN A 336 7.68 2.46 17.33
CA GLN A 336 7.71 1.79 16.04
C GLN A 336 9.09 1.93 15.39
N VAL A 337 9.56 0.88 14.72
CA VAL A 337 10.70 0.94 13.80
C VAL A 337 10.33 1.93 12.68
N LYS A 338 10.79 3.17 12.80
CA LYS A 338 10.52 4.24 11.83
C LYS A 338 11.41 4.04 10.61
N ASP A 339 10.85 3.46 9.56
CA ASP A 339 11.44 3.56 8.23
C ASP A 339 11.17 4.97 7.67
N ASN A 340 12.11 5.88 7.94
CA ASN A 340 12.00 7.28 7.51
C ASN A 340 11.96 7.43 5.99
N THR A 341 12.61 6.52 5.25
CA THR A 341 12.65 6.53 3.79
C THR A 341 11.29 6.15 3.23
N PHE A 342 10.72 5.03 3.69
CA PHE A 342 9.38 4.60 3.30
C PHE A 342 8.33 5.67 3.62
N ASN A 343 8.36 6.23 4.84
CA ASN A 343 7.39 7.22 5.28
C ASN A 343 7.39 8.48 4.38
N ARG A 344 8.58 8.92 3.95
CA ARG A 344 8.74 10.04 3.01
C ARG A 344 8.11 9.72 1.66
N GLU A 345 8.40 8.54 1.11
CA GLU A 345 7.90 8.12 -0.21
C GLU A 345 6.40 7.84 -0.20
N GLU A 346 5.86 7.27 0.87
CA GLU A 346 4.41 7.11 1.04
C GLU A 346 3.70 8.47 1.13
N LYS A 347 4.27 9.43 1.87
CA LYS A 347 3.70 10.78 1.97
C LYS A 347 3.64 11.45 0.60
N LEU A 348 4.72 11.33 -0.18
CA LEU A 348 4.78 11.85 -1.54
C LEU A 348 3.77 11.14 -2.46
N PHE A 349 3.68 9.81 -2.37
CA PHE A 349 2.73 9.00 -3.12
C PHE A 349 1.28 9.45 -2.88
N ARG A 350 0.87 9.60 -1.61
CA ARG A 350 -0.48 10.05 -1.23
C ARG A 350 -0.76 11.49 -1.70
N ALA A 351 0.23 12.38 -1.63
CA ALA A 351 0.11 13.74 -2.12
C ALA A 351 -0.06 13.78 -3.65
N LEU A 352 0.71 12.97 -4.39
CA LEU A 352 0.60 12.84 -5.84
C LEU A 352 -0.76 12.28 -6.25
N GLU A 353 -1.24 11.21 -5.60
CA GLU A 353 -2.56 10.63 -5.86
C GLU A 353 -3.67 11.69 -5.73
N LYS A 354 -3.65 12.42 -4.60
CA LYS A 354 -4.60 13.49 -4.35
C LYS A 354 -4.49 14.57 -5.43
N THR A 355 -3.28 15.01 -5.75
CA THR A 355 -3.06 16.07 -6.74
C THR A 355 -3.56 15.68 -8.13
N VAL A 356 -3.19 14.49 -8.62
CA VAL A 356 -3.63 13.96 -9.92
C VAL A 356 -5.15 13.87 -9.97
N ARG A 357 -5.79 13.34 -8.91
CA ARG A 357 -7.25 13.25 -8.82
C ARG A 357 -7.93 14.62 -8.92
N HIS A 358 -7.41 15.63 -8.22
CA HIS A 358 -7.94 17.00 -8.30
C HIS A 358 -7.68 17.62 -9.67
N CYS A 359 -6.50 17.41 -10.27
CA CYS A 359 -6.19 17.89 -11.61
C CYS A 359 -7.16 17.33 -12.65
N VAL A 360 -7.39 16.00 -12.67
CA VAL A 360 -8.38 15.39 -13.58
C VAL A 360 -9.74 16.05 -13.40
N LYS A 361 -10.24 16.12 -12.16
CA LYS A 361 -11.55 16.72 -11.86
C LYS A 361 -11.64 18.17 -12.35
N ASN A 362 -10.70 19.02 -11.94
CA ASN A 362 -10.75 20.45 -12.19
C ASN A 362 -10.52 20.80 -13.68
N ILE A 363 -9.63 20.07 -14.36
CA ILE A 363 -9.36 20.28 -15.79
C ILE A 363 -10.57 19.81 -16.62
N SER A 364 -11.23 18.70 -16.24
CA SER A 364 -12.48 18.29 -16.88
C SER A 364 -13.59 19.33 -16.71
N PHE A 365 -13.74 19.92 -15.52
CA PHE A 365 -14.68 21.02 -15.33
C PHE A 365 -14.30 22.25 -16.17
N CYS A 366 -13.02 22.61 -16.22
CA CYS A 366 -12.55 23.72 -17.05
C CYS A 366 -12.89 23.50 -18.54
N LEU A 367 -12.67 22.28 -19.04
CA LEU A 367 -13.04 21.91 -20.40
C LEU A 367 -14.54 22.06 -20.65
N GLN A 368 -15.37 21.55 -19.74
CA GLN A 368 -16.83 21.66 -19.83
C GLN A 368 -17.27 23.13 -19.85
N HIS A 369 -16.76 23.96 -18.94
CA HIS A 369 -17.09 25.38 -18.89
C HIS A 369 -16.68 26.12 -20.18
N ILE A 370 -15.52 25.81 -20.75
CA ILE A 370 -15.08 26.42 -22.02
C ILE A 370 -16.01 25.98 -23.17
N GLN A 371 -16.38 24.70 -23.22
CA GLN A 371 -17.30 24.17 -24.24
C GLN A 371 -18.71 24.77 -24.13
N ASP A 372 -19.20 25.02 -22.91
CA ASP A 372 -20.51 25.63 -22.67
C ASP A 372 -20.52 27.14 -22.94
N ALA A 373 -19.46 27.85 -22.57
CA ALA A 373 -19.40 29.31 -22.67
C ALA A 373 -19.03 29.81 -24.08
N MET A 374 -18.18 29.08 -24.82
CA MET A 374 -17.66 29.56 -26.10
C MET A 374 -18.73 29.79 -27.18
N PRO A 375 -19.73 28.91 -27.37
CA PRO A 375 -20.80 29.15 -28.34
C PRO A 375 -21.58 30.43 -28.05
N ILE A 376 -21.84 30.72 -26.77
CA ILE A 376 -22.53 31.94 -26.33
C ILE A 376 -21.67 33.16 -26.64
N ALA A 377 -20.39 33.14 -26.29
CA ALA A 377 -19.47 34.23 -26.59
C ALA A 377 -19.36 34.50 -28.10
N LEU A 378 -19.24 33.45 -28.92
CA LEU A 378 -19.20 33.57 -30.38
C LEU A 378 -20.50 34.14 -30.95
N GLN A 379 -21.65 33.73 -30.40
CA GLN A 379 -22.95 34.25 -30.79
C GLN A 379 -23.09 35.74 -30.46
N SER A 380 -22.71 36.16 -29.24
CA SER A 380 -22.72 37.58 -28.86
C SER A 380 -21.80 38.43 -29.73
N VAL A 381 -20.65 37.91 -30.16
CA VAL A 381 -19.74 38.62 -31.08
C VAL A 381 -20.37 38.77 -32.47
N ARG A 382 -21.09 37.76 -32.98
CA ARG A 382 -21.82 37.87 -34.24
C ARG A 382 -22.91 38.93 -34.16
N GLU A 383 -23.74 38.89 -33.12
CA GLU A 383 -24.82 39.87 -32.89
C GLU A 383 -24.28 41.30 -32.79
N LEU A 384 -23.20 41.52 -32.05
CA LEU A 384 -22.55 42.84 -31.97
C LEU A 384 -22.00 43.31 -33.32
N ARG A 385 -21.47 42.41 -34.15
CA ARG A 385 -20.99 42.72 -35.50
C ARG A 385 -22.13 43.06 -36.45
N GLU A 386 -23.28 42.39 -36.33
CA GLU A 386 -24.50 42.73 -37.09
C GLU A 386 -25.02 44.11 -36.71
N ILE A 387 -25.00 44.46 -35.41
CA ILE A 387 -25.40 45.79 -34.93
C ILE A 387 -24.44 46.89 -35.42
N SER A 388 -23.13 46.61 -35.52
CA SER A 388 -22.16 47.61 -35.95
C SER A 388 -22.16 47.88 -37.47
N TYR A 389 -22.86 47.07 -38.26
CA TYR A 389 -22.97 47.25 -39.71
C TYR A 389 -24.11 48.26 -40.00
N ASN A 390 -23.74 49.52 -40.25
CA ASN A 390 -24.68 50.53 -40.75
C ASN A 390 -25.16 50.12 -42.16
N LYS A 391 -26.49 50.15 -42.37
CA LYS A 391 -27.13 49.80 -43.66
C LYS A 391 -26.96 50.86 -44.76
N ASP A 392 -26.17 51.90 -44.55
CA ASP A 392 -26.07 53.06 -45.44
C ASP A 392 -24.79 53.08 -46.32
N GLU A 393 -23.92 52.08 -46.25
CA GLU A 393 -22.79 51.96 -47.20
C GLU A 393 -22.95 50.72 -48.10
N GLU A 394 -22.99 51.00 -49.40
CA GLU A 394 -23.21 50.05 -50.50
C GLU A 394 -22.26 48.86 -50.50
N GLU A 395 -22.82 47.74 -50.97
CA GLU A 395 -22.18 46.54 -51.55
C GLU A 395 -20.67 46.64 -51.83
N VAL A 396 -19.84 46.13 -50.89
CA VAL A 396 -18.57 45.49 -51.26
C VAL A 396 -18.34 44.25 -50.38
N GLY A 397 -18.76 43.08 -50.89
CA GLY A 397 -17.89 41.90 -51.02
C GLY A 397 -17.24 41.20 -49.80
N TYR A 398 -17.69 41.37 -48.55
CA TYR A 398 -17.04 40.72 -47.38
C TYR A 398 -17.89 39.69 -46.61
N SER A 399 -19.01 39.21 -47.18
CA SER A 399 -19.94 38.36 -46.43
C SER A 399 -19.61 36.85 -46.36
N GLU A 400 -18.59 36.34 -47.05
CA GLU A 400 -18.37 34.88 -47.15
C GLU A 400 -17.15 34.31 -46.41
N THR A 401 -16.19 35.11 -45.95
CA THR A 401 -14.89 34.56 -45.51
C THR A 401 -14.81 34.06 -44.07
N LEU A 402 -15.82 34.23 -43.21
CA LEU A 402 -15.72 33.81 -41.79
C LEU A 402 -16.54 32.57 -41.41
N SER A 403 -17.33 32.00 -42.31
CA SER A 403 -18.10 30.78 -42.00
C SER A 403 -17.25 29.50 -41.97
N ASN A 404 -16.02 29.55 -42.50
CA ASN A 404 -15.13 28.38 -42.64
C ASN A 404 -13.88 28.43 -41.74
N ALA A 405 -13.78 29.40 -40.81
CA ALA A 405 -12.67 29.41 -39.85
C ALA A 405 -12.82 28.23 -38.86
N PRO A 406 -11.84 27.32 -38.74
CA PRO A 406 -11.93 26.19 -37.82
C PRO A 406 -12.15 26.70 -36.39
N ASN A 407 -13.14 26.14 -35.69
CA ASN A 407 -13.48 26.56 -34.34
C ASN A 407 -12.29 26.24 -33.40
N PRO A 408 -11.55 27.24 -32.89
CA PRO A 408 -10.35 27.01 -32.09
C PRO A 408 -10.63 26.19 -30.81
N CYS A 409 -11.87 26.22 -30.32
CA CYS A 409 -12.29 25.47 -29.15
C CYS A 409 -12.44 23.96 -29.38
N HIS A 410 -12.80 23.54 -30.60
CA HIS A 410 -12.92 22.11 -30.89
C HIS A 410 -11.54 21.45 -30.89
N ASP A 411 -10.56 22.11 -31.51
CA ASP A 411 -9.17 21.65 -31.54
C ASP A 411 -8.55 21.69 -30.13
N PHE A 412 -8.80 22.77 -29.37
CA PHE A 412 -8.38 22.85 -27.97
C PHE A 412 -8.95 21.70 -27.13
N ALA A 413 -10.24 21.39 -27.24
CA ALA A 413 -10.89 20.32 -26.48
C ALA A 413 -10.28 18.94 -26.79
N SER A 414 -10.09 18.63 -28.08
CA SER A 414 -9.50 17.36 -28.50
C SER A 414 -8.06 17.22 -28.02
N HIS A 415 -7.28 18.30 -28.09
CA HIS A 415 -5.89 18.33 -27.63
C HIS A 415 -5.78 18.25 -26.10
N LEU A 416 -6.64 18.95 -25.37
CA LEU A 416 -6.68 18.89 -23.90
C LEU A 416 -7.04 17.49 -23.42
N GLN A 417 -8.02 16.85 -24.09
CA GLN A 417 -8.38 15.47 -23.80
C GLN A 417 -7.19 14.53 -24.02
N ARG A 418 -6.53 14.62 -25.19
CA ARG A 418 -5.45 13.72 -25.59
C ARG A 418 -4.14 13.92 -24.81
N LEU A 419 -3.73 15.17 -24.59
CA LEU A 419 -2.40 15.53 -24.06
C LEU A 419 -2.37 15.71 -22.54
N VAL A 420 -3.55 15.87 -21.90
CA VAL A 420 -3.65 16.17 -20.46
C VAL A 420 -4.59 15.19 -19.76
N LEU A 421 -5.88 15.15 -20.12
CA LEU A 421 -6.86 14.35 -19.38
C LEU A 421 -6.64 12.84 -19.52
N ASN A 422 -6.34 12.33 -20.71
CA ASN A 422 -6.06 10.91 -20.94
C ASN A 422 -4.81 10.46 -20.17
N PRO A 423 -3.64 11.13 -20.26
CA PRO A 423 -2.47 10.79 -19.46
C PRO A 423 -2.69 10.88 -17.94
N LEU A 424 -3.39 11.92 -17.45
CA LEU A 424 -3.69 12.05 -16.01
C LEU A 424 -4.65 10.98 -15.52
N SER A 425 -5.66 10.60 -16.32
CA SER A 425 -6.60 9.53 -16.00
C SER A 425 -5.93 8.16 -16.01
N ALA A 426 -5.07 7.91 -17.01
CA ALA A 426 -4.24 6.72 -17.06
C ALA A 426 -3.32 6.65 -15.83
N LEU A 427 -2.65 7.76 -15.47
CA LEU A 427 -1.83 7.82 -14.26
C LEU A 427 -2.65 7.55 -13.00
N LEU A 428 -3.85 8.13 -12.88
CA LEU A 428 -4.76 7.90 -11.75
C LEU A 428 -5.12 6.40 -11.59
N SER A 429 -5.31 5.70 -12.70
CA SER A 429 -5.63 4.26 -12.70
C SER A 429 -4.48 3.37 -12.18
N LEU A 430 -3.24 3.88 -12.11
CA LEU A 430 -2.07 3.13 -11.66
C LEU A 430 -1.86 3.17 -10.13
N PHE A 431 -2.46 4.13 -9.41
CA PHE A 431 -2.31 4.28 -7.95
C PHE A 431 -2.88 3.12 -7.09
N PRO A 432 -4.01 2.46 -7.45
CA PRO A 432 -4.60 1.43 -6.60
C PRO A 432 -3.67 0.24 -6.30
N GLY A 433 -2.80 -0.13 -7.23
CA GLY A 433 -1.85 -1.24 -7.07
C GLY A 433 -0.86 -1.00 -5.91
N PRO A 434 -0.01 0.04 -6.00
CA PRO A 434 0.92 0.40 -4.92
C PRO A 434 0.20 0.70 -3.60
N GLN A 435 -0.98 1.31 -3.62
CA GLN A 435 -1.77 1.58 -2.41
C GLN A 435 -2.13 0.30 -1.64
N LYS A 436 -2.48 -0.78 -2.34
CA LYS A 436 -2.71 -2.09 -1.73
C LYS A 436 -1.44 -2.70 -1.14
N LEU A 437 -0.29 -2.52 -1.80
CA LEU A 437 0.99 -3.02 -1.32
C LEU A 437 1.43 -2.27 -0.05
N ILE A 438 1.28 -0.95 -0.03
CA ILE A 438 1.48 -0.11 1.17
C ILE A 438 0.62 -0.63 2.33
N GLN A 439 -0.67 -0.89 2.09
CA GLN A 439 -1.56 -1.45 3.13
C GLN A 439 -1.06 -2.82 3.63
N LYS A 440 -0.59 -3.67 2.73
CA LYS A 440 -0.06 -5.00 3.10
C LYS A 440 1.23 -4.93 3.88
N ARG A 441 2.09 -3.96 3.59
CA ARG A 441 3.27 -3.70 4.39
C ARG A 441 2.87 -3.42 5.84
N TYR A 442 1.88 -2.55 6.06
CA TYR A 442 1.36 -2.31 7.41
C TYR A 442 0.80 -3.58 8.05
N ASP A 443 0.04 -4.39 7.30
CA ASP A 443 -0.46 -5.68 7.79
C ASP A 443 0.68 -6.64 8.20
N LYS A 444 1.76 -6.69 7.40
CA LYS A 444 2.93 -7.54 7.64
C LYS A 444 3.83 -7.04 8.75
N LEU A 445 3.92 -5.72 8.94
CA LEU A 445 4.59 -5.11 10.08
C LEU A 445 3.89 -5.51 11.40
N LEU A 446 2.55 -5.54 11.39
CA LEU A 446 1.78 -6.02 12.54
C LEU A 446 2.00 -7.50 12.81
N ASP A 447 2.13 -8.32 11.76
CA ASP A 447 2.51 -9.74 11.88
C ASP A 447 3.92 -9.85 12.50
N TYR A 448 4.93 -9.15 11.98
CA TYR A 448 6.30 -9.13 12.52
C TYR A 448 6.34 -8.73 14.01
N ASN A 449 5.70 -7.61 14.36
CA ASN A 449 5.65 -7.14 15.76
C ASN A 449 4.93 -8.15 16.68
N SER A 450 3.95 -8.88 16.16
CA SER A 450 3.24 -9.92 16.94
C SER A 450 4.11 -11.11 17.32
N TYR A 451 5.07 -11.44 16.46
CA TYR A 451 6.01 -12.56 16.67
C TYR A 451 7.28 -12.12 17.39
N LEU A 452 7.65 -10.84 17.35
CA LEU A 452 8.75 -10.29 18.16
C LEU A 452 8.45 -10.37 19.67
N GLN A 453 7.17 -10.32 20.05
CA GLN A 453 6.73 -10.47 21.45
C GLN A 453 6.59 -11.93 21.93
N ARG A 454 6.77 -12.93 21.06
CA ARG A 454 6.73 -14.36 21.40
C ARG A 454 8.10 -14.97 21.14
N SER A 455 8.58 -15.84 22.02
CA SER A 455 9.93 -16.45 21.99
C SER A 455 10.38 -16.87 20.58
N ALA A 456 11.65 -16.57 20.26
CA ALA A 456 12.29 -16.80 18.96
C ALA A 456 12.08 -18.25 18.46
N GLY A 457 11.54 -18.38 17.24
CA GLY A 457 11.37 -19.64 16.52
C GLY A 457 11.19 -19.38 15.02
N ASP A 458 11.28 -20.43 14.20
CA ASP A 458 11.33 -20.35 12.72
C ASP A 458 10.20 -19.53 12.06
N GLU A 459 9.01 -19.45 12.67
CA GLU A 459 7.90 -18.62 12.16
C GLU A 459 8.15 -17.12 12.34
N SER A 460 8.86 -16.71 13.39
CA SER A 460 9.24 -15.30 13.64
C SER A 460 10.24 -14.81 12.59
N ASP A 461 11.21 -15.66 12.24
CA ASP A 461 12.21 -15.38 11.21
C ASP A 461 11.60 -15.30 9.81
N LEU A 462 10.59 -16.12 9.52
CA LEU A 462 9.85 -16.04 8.26
C LEU A 462 9.04 -14.74 8.17
N ALA A 463 8.28 -14.39 9.21
CA ALA A 463 7.50 -13.15 9.24
C ALA A 463 8.38 -11.89 9.12
N LYS A 464 9.55 -11.91 9.76
CA LYS A 464 10.58 -10.86 9.62
C LYS A 464 11.08 -10.73 8.18
N LYS A 465 11.54 -11.83 7.58
CA LYS A 465 12.02 -11.85 6.18
C LYS A 465 10.95 -11.42 5.19
N GLU A 466 9.69 -11.82 5.41
CA GLU A 466 8.57 -11.38 4.57
C GLU A 466 8.31 -9.88 4.66
N TYR A 467 8.36 -9.30 5.87
CA TYR A 467 8.20 -7.86 6.05
C TYR A 467 9.38 -7.08 5.47
N GLU A 468 10.62 -7.47 5.77
CA GLU A 468 11.83 -6.78 5.31
C GLU A 468 11.92 -6.77 3.78
N ALA A 469 11.64 -7.91 3.13
CA ALA A 469 11.61 -8.00 1.66
C ALA A 469 10.53 -7.10 1.04
N LEU A 470 9.30 -7.14 1.57
CA LEU A 470 8.20 -6.31 1.08
C LEU A 470 8.48 -4.81 1.30
N ASN A 471 9.06 -4.46 2.44
CA ASN A 471 9.43 -3.09 2.78
C ASN A 471 10.52 -2.55 1.84
N ALA A 472 11.60 -3.30 1.64
CA ALA A 472 12.69 -2.93 0.74
C ALA A 472 12.19 -2.74 -0.70
N GLN A 473 11.40 -3.70 -1.20
CA GLN A 473 10.77 -3.59 -2.51
C GLN A 473 9.91 -2.32 -2.64
N LEU A 474 9.05 -2.04 -1.65
CA LEU A 474 8.18 -0.87 -1.72
C LEU A 474 8.96 0.44 -1.70
N VAL A 475 10.06 0.51 -0.96
CA VAL A 475 10.92 1.71 -0.96
C VAL A 475 11.48 1.95 -2.35
N GLU A 476 12.04 0.94 -3.01
CA GLU A 476 12.60 1.07 -4.37
C GLU A 476 11.52 1.41 -5.40
N GLU A 477 10.43 0.65 -5.43
CA GLU A 477 9.37 0.82 -6.43
C GLU A 477 8.59 2.13 -6.25
N LEU A 478 8.32 2.57 -5.01
CA LEU A 478 7.64 3.84 -4.77
C LEU A 478 8.48 5.04 -5.20
N GLN A 479 9.80 4.99 -5.03
CA GLN A 479 10.69 6.06 -5.51
C GLN A 479 10.57 6.21 -7.03
N VAL A 480 10.69 5.11 -7.77
CA VAL A 480 10.57 5.11 -9.23
C VAL A 480 9.18 5.56 -9.67
N PHE A 481 8.13 5.04 -9.03
CA PHE A 481 6.75 5.41 -9.31
C PHE A 481 6.49 6.90 -9.06
N ASN A 482 6.89 7.43 -7.91
CA ASN A 482 6.69 8.83 -7.52
C ASN A 482 7.40 9.78 -8.50
N GLN A 483 8.62 9.44 -8.92
CA GLN A 483 9.36 10.23 -9.91
C GLN A 483 8.65 10.25 -11.27
N ALA A 484 8.21 9.08 -11.77
CA ALA A 484 7.48 8.98 -13.03
C ALA A 484 6.14 9.72 -12.97
N ALA A 485 5.35 9.52 -11.92
CA ALA A 485 4.07 10.19 -11.70
C ALA A 485 4.22 11.71 -11.65
N ARG A 486 5.24 12.22 -10.94
CA ARG A 486 5.54 13.66 -10.88
C ARG A 486 5.90 14.21 -12.26
N LYS A 487 6.71 13.50 -13.05
CA LYS A 487 7.11 13.91 -14.40
C LYS A 487 5.90 13.98 -15.35
N ILE A 488 5.03 12.97 -15.32
CA ILE A 488 3.79 12.96 -16.11
C ILE A 488 2.90 14.13 -15.70
N LEU A 489 2.69 14.35 -14.40
CA LEU A 489 1.88 15.45 -13.89
C LEU A 489 2.41 16.81 -14.35
N LEU A 490 3.72 17.06 -14.21
CA LEU A 490 4.35 18.31 -14.65
C LEU A 490 4.20 18.52 -16.15
N ASN A 491 4.44 17.48 -16.96
CA ASN A 491 4.25 17.57 -18.41
C ASN A 491 2.80 17.89 -18.79
N CYS A 492 1.82 17.28 -18.10
CA CYS A 492 0.40 17.57 -18.31
C CYS A 492 0.06 19.02 -17.97
N LEU A 493 0.61 19.57 -16.89
CA LEU A 493 0.41 20.97 -16.52
C LEU A 493 1.06 21.93 -17.53
N CYS A 494 2.27 21.62 -18.00
CA CYS A 494 2.91 22.40 -19.07
C CYS A 494 2.09 22.38 -20.36
N ASN A 495 1.56 21.22 -20.76
CA ASN A 495 0.68 21.08 -21.91
C ASN A 495 -0.60 21.90 -21.73
N LEU A 496 -1.22 21.86 -20.55
CA LEU A 496 -2.41 22.67 -20.25
C LEU A 496 -2.12 24.18 -20.43
N ILE A 497 -1.03 24.68 -19.85
CA ILE A 497 -0.63 26.09 -19.97
C ILE A 497 -0.40 26.47 -21.44
N THR A 498 0.27 25.59 -22.18
CA THR A 498 0.57 25.79 -23.61
C THR A 498 -0.72 25.86 -24.43
N LEU A 499 -1.64 24.91 -24.22
CA LEU A 499 -2.93 24.88 -24.93
C LEU A 499 -3.79 26.11 -24.60
N LEU A 500 -3.82 26.55 -23.33
CA LEU A 500 -4.53 27.76 -22.94
C LEU A 500 -3.92 29.02 -23.59
N ARG A 501 -2.59 29.12 -23.63
CA ARG A 501 -1.88 30.21 -24.31
C ARG A 501 -2.21 30.24 -25.80
N ASP A 502 -2.20 29.09 -26.45
CA ASP A 502 -2.44 28.97 -27.89
C ASP A 502 -3.90 29.30 -28.23
N LEU A 503 -4.85 28.88 -27.38
CA LEU A 503 -6.25 29.29 -27.48
C LEU A 503 -6.41 30.82 -27.35
N MET A 504 -5.72 31.44 -26.39
CA MET A 504 -5.72 32.91 -26.23
C MET A 504 -5.11 33.62 -27.45
N HIS A 505 -4.03 33.10 -28.02
CA HIS A 505 -3.42 33.66 -29.23
C HIS A 505 -4.33 33.53 -30.45
N ALA A 506 -4.98 32.37 -30.64
CA ALA A 506 -5.93 32.16 -31.73
C ALA A 506 -7.13 33.11 -31.61
N ALA A 507 -7.65 33.30 -30.40
CA ALA A 507 -8.68 34.29 -30.14
C ALA A 507 -8.20 35.71 -30.47
N GLN A 508 -7.00 36.11 -30.06
CA GLN A 508 -6.45 37.44 -30.35
C GLN A 508 -6.25 37.70 -31.85
N GLN A 509 -5.76 36.72 -32.61
CA GLN A 509 -5.57 36.86 -34.07
C GLN A 509 -6.90 37.08 -34.79
N ALA A 510 -7.98 36.41 -34.37
CA ALA A 510 -9.32 36.62 -34.90
C ALA A 510 -9.88 38.03 -34.64
N TYR A 511 -9.38 38.74 -33.62
CA TYR A 511 -9.73 40.13 -33.33
C TYR A 511 -8.83 41.17 -34.01
N SER A 512 -7.61 40.80 -34.43
CA SER A 512 -6.66 41.73 -35.07
C SER A 512 -7.09 42.22 -36.47
N THR A 513 -8.04 41.54 -37.11
CA THR A 513 -8.65 41.93 -38.39
C THR A 513 -9.90 42.80 -38.23
N VAL A 514 -10.36 43.05 -37.02
CA VAL A 514 -11.42 44.02 -36.74
C VAL A 514 -10.73 45.36 -36.51
N VAL A 515 -10.89 46.29 -37.46
CA VAL A 515 -10.58 47.72 -37.25
C VAL A 515 -11.07 48.08 -35.85
N PRO A 516 -10.26 48.71 -34.98
CA PRO A 516 -10.73 49.08 -33.65
C PRO A 516 -12.03 49.84 -33.84
N ALA A 517 -13.16 49.21 -33.49
CA ALA A 517 -14.43 49.88 -33.53
C ALA A 517 -14.21 51.12 -32.67
N PRO A 518 -14.40 52.34 -33.21
CA PRO A 518 -14.23 53.56 -32.42
C PRO A 518 -15.06 53.32 -31.17
N LEU A 519 -14.50 53.57 -29.97
CA LEU A 519 -15.11 53.22 -28.69
C LEU A 519 -16.59 53.67 -28.67
N LEU A 520 -17.51 52.82 -29.12
CA LEU A 520 -18.92 53.12 -29.32
C LEU A 520 -19.62 53.26 -27.96
N VAL A 521 -18.90 53.04 -26.85
CA VAL A 521 -19.41 53.11 -25.47
C VAL A 521 -20.06 54.47 -25.19
N SER A 522 -19.53 55.57 -25.73
CA SER A 522 -20.20 56.89 -25.65
C SER A 522 -21.48 56.92 -26.48
N SER A 523 -21.44 56.40 -27.72
CA SER A 523 -22.62 56.38 -28.60
C SER A 523 -23.73 55.43 -28.13
N ILE A 524 -23.43 54.31 -27.49
CA ILE A 524 -24.44 53.33 -27.06
C ILE A 524 -25.26 53.92 -25.92
N SER A 525 -24.63 54.63 -24.97
CA SER A 525 -25.37 55.35 -23.93
C SER A 525 -26.23 56.47 -24.52
N GLU A 526 -25.71 57.22 -25.49
CA GLU A 526 -26.47 58.28 -26.19
C GLU A 526 -27.62 57.73 -27.01
N ILE A 527 -27.41 56.63 -27.75
CA ILE A 527 -28.44 55.92 -28.52
C ILE A 527 -29.49 55.33 -27.58
N GLN A 528 -29.07 54.67 -26.49
CA GLN A 528 -30.00 54.17 -25.48
C GLN A 528 -30.79 55.31 -24.84
N ASN A 529 -30.16 56.43 -24.51
CA ASN A 529 -30.87 57.59 -23.96
C ASN A 529 -31.84 58.19 -24.98
N ARG A 530 -31.49 58.28 -26.28
CA ARG A 530 -32.42 58.71 -27.34
C ARG A 530 -33.60 57.76 -27.52
N VAL A 531 -33.34 56.46 -27.58
CA VAL A 531 -34.39 55.44 -27.69
C VAL A 531 -35.28 55.46 -26.45
N LEU A 532 -34.70 55.66 -25.26
CA LEU A 532 -35.45 55.79 -24.01
C LEU A 532 -36.28 57.08 -23.98
N GLU A 533 -35.78 58.18 -24.55
CA GLU A 533 -36.55 59.42 -24.74
C GLU A 533 -37.71 59.22 -25.72
N GLU A 534 -37.49 58.53 -26.85
CA GLU A 534 -38.55 58.18 -27.79
C GLU A 534 -39.62 57.29 -27.14
N VAL A 535 -39.22 56.29 -26.37
CA VAL A 535 -40.12 55.43 -25.60
C VAL A 535 -40.86 56.22 -24.52
N HIS A 536 -40.20 57.16 -23.83
CA HIS A 536 -40.81 58.03 -22.83
C HIS A 536 -41.79 59.04 -23.44
N ASN A 537 -41.59 59.42 -24.70
CA ASN A 537 -42.50 60.29 -25.44
C ASN A 537 -43.77 59.57 -25.93
N LEU A 538 -43.82 58.24 -25.87
CA LEU A 538 -45.04 57.48 -26.15
C LEU A 538 -46.11 57.76 -25.09
N ASN A 539 -47.31 58.12 -25.53
CA ASN A 539 -48.37 58.64 -24.66
C ASN A 539 -48.85 57.66 -23.56
N PHE A 540 -48.63 56.35 -23.72
CA PHE A 540 -48.99 55.34 -22.71
C PHE A 540 -47.90 55.11 -21.65
N VAL A 541 -46.71 55.70 -21.81
CA VAL A 541 -45.59 55.58 -20.86
C VAL A 541 -45.52 56.75 -19.88
N LYS A 542 -46.16 57.89 -20.21
CA LYS A 542 -46.12 59.14 -19.42
C LYS A 542 -46.61 59.00 -17.97
N ASP A 543 -47.58 58.12 -17.70
CA ASP A 543 -48.15 57.91 -16.36
C ASP A 543 -47.17 57.26 -15.36
N ASN A 544 -46.08 56.64 -15.83
CA ASN A 544 -45.07 55.98 -14.99
C ASN A 544 -43.77 56.79 -14.80
N SER A 545 -43.69 58.01 -15.35
CA SER A 545 -42.45 58.81 -15.40
C SER A 545 -41.88 59.16 -14.00
N ALA A 546 -42.73 59.32 -12.99
CA ALA A 546 -42.31 59.67 -11.62
C ALA A 546 -41.53 58.54 -10.90
N THR A 547 -41.83 57.26 -11.16
CA THR A 547 -41.15 56.12 -10.51
C THR A 547 -39.84 55.70 -11.20
N PHE A 548 -39.54 56.25 -12.37
CA PHE A 548 -38.33 55.91 -13.12
C PHE A 548 -37.14 56.81 -12.76
N ILE A 549 -37.37 58.11 -12.50
CA ILE A 549 -36.32 59.06 -12.08
C ILE A 549 -35.72 58.66 -10.71
N GLU A 550 -36.54 58.10 -9.81
CA GLU A 550 -36.09 57.59 -8.51
C GLU A 550 -35.16 56.36 -8.64
N ARG A 551 -35.28 55.60 -9.73
CA ARG A 551 -34.42 54.43 -10.01
C ARG A 551 -33.13 54.77 -10.78
N LYS A 552 -33.04 55.91 -11.47
CA LYS A 552 -31.77 56.35 -12.12
C LYS A 552 -30.81 57.04 -11.15
N LEU A 553 -31.28 57.65 -10.07
CA LEU A 553 -30.42 58.26 -9.03
C LEU A 553 -29.85 57.25 -8.01
N SER A 554 -30.22 55.97 -8.09
CA SER A 554 -29.74 54.92 -7.18
C SER A 554 -28.58 54.07 -7.72
N PHE A 555 -28.15 54.30 -8.97
CA PHE A 555 -27.06 53.52 -9.59
C PHE A 555 -25.67 54.20 -9.58
N GLU A 556 -25.52 55.37 -8.96
CA GLU A 556 -24.22 56.06 -8.88
C GLU A 556 -23.83 56.56 -7.47
N LYS A 557 -24.25 55.84 -6.43
CA LYS A 557 -23.55 55.85 -5.15
C LYS A 557 -23.16 54.43 -4.81
N LYS A 558 -21.85 54.13 -4.93
CA LYS A 558 -21.20 53.10 -4.11
C LYS A 558 -21.60 53.38 -2.66
N LYS A 559 -22.64 52.69 -2.17
CA LYS A 559 -22.80 52.51 -0.74
C LYS A 559 -21.54 51.81 -0.27
N PRO A 560 -20.85 52.31 0.77
CA PRO A 560 -19.93 51.46 1.49
C PRO A 560 -20.69 50.18 1.83
N VAL A 561 -20.07 49.04 1.58
CA VAL A 561 -20.53 47.75 2.09
C VAL A 561 -20.96 47.99 3.54
N PRO A 562 -22.22 47.73 3.94
CA PRO A 562 -22.54 47.69 5.35
C PRO A 562 -21.67 46.57 5.90
N VAL A 563 -20.66 46.95 6.69
CA VAL A 563 -20.04 46.03 7.64
C VAL A 563 -21.21 45.36 8.33
N LEU A 564 -21.32 44.02 8.19
CA LEU A 564 -22.26 43.25 9.00
C LEU A 564 -22.10 43.76 10.43
N PRO A 565 -23.18 44.07 11.18
CA PRO A 565 -23.04 44.44 12.57
C PRO A 565 -22.19 43.35 13.22
N GLU A 566 -21.02 43.72 13.76
CA GLU A 566 -20.29 42.81 14.63
C GLU A 566 -21.30 42.32 15.65
N VAL A 567 -21.58 41.01 15.64
CA VAL A 567 -22.42 40.38 16.65
C VAL A 567 -21.81 40.81 17.99
N PRO A 568 -22.56 41.48 18.89
CA PRO A 568 -21.99 42.11 20.06
C PRO A 568 -21.24 41.05 20.87
N ARG A 569 -19.90 41.15 20.89
CA ARG A 569 -19.06 40.24 21.67
C ARG A 569 -19.47 40.35 23.13
N GLN A 570 -19.65 39.22 23.81
CA GLN A 570 -19.92 39.22 25.24
C GLN A 570 -18.83 40.00 26.00
N THR A 571 -19.17 41.18 26.55
CA THR A 571 -18.25 42.00 27.35
C THR A 571 -18.04 41.40 28.75
N ASP A 572 -16.96 41.79 29.43
CA ASP A 572 -16.70 41.38 30.81
C ASP A 572 -17.82 41.78 31.77
N ILE A 573 -18.52 42.88 31.50
CA ILE A 573 -19.68 43.32 32.28
C ILE A 573 -20.80 42.28 32.22
N HIS A 574 -21.07 41.72 31.03
CA HIS A 574 -22.09 40.68 30.85
C HIS A 574 -21.67 39.37 31.52
N ARG A 575 -20.37 39.02 31.47
CA ARG A 575 -19.82 37.83 32.15
C ARG A 575 -19.91 37.96 33.67
N SER A 576 -19.51 39.10 34.23
CA SER A 576 -19.62 39.39 35.66
C SER A 576 -21.07 39.38 36.11
N LYS A 577 -22.00 39.91 35.30
CA LYS A 577 -23.44 39.85 35.58
C LYS A 577 -23.92 38.40 35.69
N LEU A 578 -23.60 37.53 34.71
CA LEU A 578 -23.97 36.12 34.76
C LEU A 578 -23.36 35.39 35.96
N LEU A 579 -22.07 35.60 36.25
CA LEU A 579 -21.36 34.99 37.38
C LEU A 579 -21.91 35.42 38.74
N SER A 580 -22.45 36.64 38.85
CA SER A 580 -23.09 37.12 40.07
C SER A 580 -24.58 36.75 40.20
N THR A 581 -25.25 36.47 39.08
CA THR A 581 -26.71 36.22 39.05
C THR A 581 -27.07 34.73 39.15
N TYR A 582 -26.23 33.85 38.61
CA TYR A 582 -26.50 32.41 38.48
C TYR A 582 -25.47 31.56 39.23
N SER A 583 -25.88 30.38 39.68
CA SER A 583 -24.99 29.45 40.37
C SER A 583 -24.02 28.75 39.40
N ALA A 584 -22.92 28.22 39.91
CA ALA A 584 -21.91 27.56 39.08
C ALA A 584 -22.44 26.32 38.31
N GLU A 585 -23.51 25.69 38.81
CA GLU A 585 -24.14 24.51 38.19
C GLU A 585 -25.02 24.88 36.99
N GLU A 586 -25.48 26.12 36.93
CA GLU A 586 -26.33 26.66 35.86
C GLU A 586 -25.51 27.32 34.75
N LEU A 587 -24.20 27.50 34.95
CA LEU A 587 -23.31 28.19 34.03
C LEU A 587 -22.61 27.24 33.07
N TYR A 588 -22.71 27.56 31.78
CA TYR A 588 -22.16 26.77 30.68
C TYR A 588 -21.37 27.67 29.73
N GLN A 589 -20.43 27.08 29.01
CA GLN A 589 -19.62 27.76 28.00
C GLN A 589 -19.88 27.14 26.62
N ALA A 590 -19.97 27.97 25.58
CA ALA A 590 -20.07 27.49 24.21
C ALA A 590 -18.77 26.76 23.79
N LYS A 591 -18.89 25.49 23.37
CA LYS A 591 -17.78 24.64 22.93
C LYS A 591 -17.27 25.01 21.52
N ARG A 592 -18.11 25.62 20.71
CA ARG A 592 -17.86 26.01 19.31
C ARG A 592 -18.86 27.09 18.90
N LYS A 593 -18.62 27.76 17.78
CA LYS A 593 -19.57 28.73 17.22
C LYS A 593 -20.94 28.10 16.97
N CYS A 594 -21.98 28.71 17.53
CA CYS A 594 -23.38 28.34 17.34
C CYS A 594 -24.04 29.41 16.45
N ASN A 595 -24.61 29.00 15.33
CA ASN A 595 -25.40 29.89 14.49
C ASN A 595 -26.88 29.66 14.76
N ALA A 596 -27.65 30.73 14.89
CA ALA A 596 -29.10 30.66 15.03
C ALA A 596 -29.71 30.05 13.76
N THR A 597 -30.45 28.95 13.90
CA THR A 597 -31.04 28.22 12.76
C THR A 597 -32.56 28.31 12.71
N GLN A 598 -33.19 28.65 13.83
CA GLN A 598 -34.64 28.78 13.99
C GLN A 598 -35.02 30.14 14.59
N GLU A 599 -36.30 30.46 14.50
CA GLU A 599 -36.87 31.61 15.21
C GLU A 599 -36.63 31.45 16.73
N TYR A 600 -36.17 32.52 17.37
CA TYR A 600 -35.74 32.57 18.79
C TYR A 600 -34.45 31.82 19.15
N ASP A 601 -33.72 31.24 18.18
CA ASP A 601 -32.34 30.82 18.43
C ASP A 601 -31.40 32.02 18.50
N ILE A 602 -30.33 31.88 19.28
CA ILE A 602 -29.29 32.92 19.41
C ILE A 602 -27.94 32.42 18.90
N ASN A 603 -27.16 33.35 18.34
CA ASN A 603 -25.79 33.06 17.94
C ASN A 603 -24.88 33.09 19.18
N LEU A 604 -23.97 32.13 19.30
CA LEU A 604 -22.91 32.14 20.32
C LEU A 604 -21.55 31.96 19.65
N LEU A 605 -20.55 32.71 20.11
CA LEU A 605 -19.16 32.47 19.76
C LEU A 605 -18.54 31.41 20.67
N GLU A 606 -17.50 30.74 20.18
CA GLU A 606 -16.76 29.77 20.99
C GLU A 606 -16.16 30.47 22.22
N GLY A 607 -16.42 29.91 23.41
CA GLY A 607 -15.92 30.47 24.66
C GLY A 607 -16.88 31.43 25.40
N GLU A 608 -18.00 31.85 24.80
CA GLU A 608 -19.00 32.68 25.48
C GLU A 608 -19.68 31.93 26.63
N LEU A 609 -19.93 32.64 27.72
CA LEU A 609 -20.57 32.12 28.95
C LEU A 609 -22.09 32.33 28.86
N VAL A 610 -22.87 31.32 29.21
CA VAL A 610 -24.33 31.40 29.25
C VAL A 610 -24.86 30.75 30.52
N ALA A 611 -25.97 31.24 31.04
CA ALA A 611 -26.72 30.56 32.09
C ALA A 611 -27.86 29.75 31.46
N VAL A 612 -27.95 28.47 31.77
CA VAL A 612 -29.04 27.60 31.32
C VAL A 612 -30.24 27.83 32.23
N MET A 613 -31.33 28.33 31.66
CA MET A 613 -32.57 28.60 32.38
C MET A 613 -33.52 27.40 32.34
N GLU A 614 -33.67 26.78 31.17
CA GLU A 614 -34.50 25.60 30.99
C GLU A 614 -33.83 24.60 30.05
N GLN A 615 -33.79 23.33 30.45
CA GLN A 615 -33.17 22.25 29.67
C GLN A 615 -34.13 21.61 28.65
N LYS A 616 -35.25 22.28 28.34
CA LYS A 616 -36.23 21.84 27.34
C LYS A 616 -36.78 23.05 26.59
N ASP A 617 -37.21 22.85 25.35
CA ASP A 617 -37.97 23.86 24.61
C ASP A 617 -39.49 23.79 24.94
N PRO A 618 -40.32 24.75 24.47
CA PRO A 618 -41.76 24.75 24.73
C PRO A 618 -42.50 23.54 24.16
N LEU A 619 -41.87 22.78 23.26
CA LEU A 619 -42.40 21.55 22.67
C LEU A 619 -41.87 20.30 23.38
N GLY A 620 -41.09 20.46 24.47
CA GLY A 620 -40.58 19.40 25.33
C GLY A 620 -39.26 18.77 24.89
N SER A 621 -38.59 19.31 23.88
CA SER A 621 -37.31 18.79 23.36
C SER A 621 -36.16 19.07 24.33
N THR A 622 -35.50 18.02 24.83
CA THR A 622 -34.32 18.11 25.70
C THR A 622 -33.03 18.47 24.97
N SER A 623 -33.08 18.58 23.64
CA SER A 623 -31.92 18.90 22.81
C SER A 623 -31.69 20.41 22.64
N ARG A 624 -32.69 21.23 22.96
CA ARG A 624 -32.71 22.68 22.74
C ARG A 624 -33.05 23.37 24.06
N TRP A 625 -32.10 24.13 24.60
CA TRP A 625 -32.16 24.72 25.93
C TRP A 625 -32.34 26.23 25.84
N LEU A 626 -33.15 26.79 26.74
CA LEU A 626 -33.27 28.24 26.89
C LEU A 626 -32.10 28.74 27.71
N VAL A 627 -31.31 29.67 27.16
CA VAL A 627 -30.13 30.21 27.81
C VAL A 627 -30.16 31.74 27.86
N ASP A 628 -29.53 32.30 28.90
CA ASP A 628 -29.27 33.73 29.05
C ASP A 628 -27.79 34.03 28.80
N THR A 629 -27.50 34.90 27.83
CA THR A 629 -26.14 35.36 27.49
C THR A 629 -25.67 36.55 28.33
N GLY A 630 -26.55 37.09 29.18
CA GLY A 630 -26.38 38.36 29.90
C GLY A 630 -26.82 39.58 29.08
N ILE A 631 -27.06 39.40 27.78
CA ILE A 631 -27.54 40.42 26.83
C ILE A 631 -28.94 40.07 26.34
N VAL A 632 -29.12 38.83 25.87
CA VAL A 632 -30.37 38.31 25.32
C VAL A 632 -30.62 36.89 25.82
N LYS A 633 -31.91 36.54 25.91
CA LYS A 633 -32.37 35.18 26.20
C LYS A 633 -32.88 34.53 24.91
N GLY A 634 -32.50 33.29 24.69
CA GLY A 634 -32.95 32.53 23.53
C GLY A 634 -32.46 31.10 23.55
N TYR A 635 -32.76 30.35 22.49
CA TYR A 635 -32.54 28.91 22.46
C TYR A 635 -31.19 28.54 21.83
N VAL A 636 -30.54 27.54 22.42
CA VAL A 636 -29.29 26.95 21.91
C VAL A 636 -29.34 25.44 22.11
N TYR A 637 -28.76 24.69 21.16
CA TYR A 637 -28.67 23.24 21.28
C TYR A 637 -27.69 22.81 22.38
N SER A 638 -28.12 21.91 23.27
CA SER A 638 -27.35 21.46 24.44
C SER A 638 -26.00 20.84 24.09
N SER A 639 -25.91 20.16 22.94
CA SER A 639 -24.67 19.56 22.42
C SER A 639 -23.54 20.57 22.13
N PHE A 640 -23.85 21.87 22.09
CA PHE A 640 -22.88 22.94 21.87
C PHE A 640 -22.36 23.56 23.16
N LEU A 641 -22.91 23.16 24.32
CA LEU A 641 -22.57 23.73 25.62
C LEU A 641 -21.75 22.73 26.46
N LYS A 642 -20.87 23.24 27.31
CA LYS A 642 -20.13 22.48 28.33
C LYS A 642 -20.22 23.19 29.68
N PRO A 643 -20.23 22.50 30.83
CA PRO A 643 -20.25 23.15 32.14
C PRO A 643 -19.07 24.11 32.32
N TYR A 644 -19.32 25.29 32.89
CA TYR A 644 -18.29 26.31 33.13
C TYR A 644 -17.47 25.95 34.37
N ASN A 645 -16.14 25.93 34.24
CA ASN A 645 -15.22 25.68 35.36
C ASN A 645 -14.31 26.89 35.60
N PRO A 646 -14.51 27.66 36.69
CA PRO A 646 -13.79 28.91 36.94
C PRO A 646 -12.28 28.73 37.20
N ALA A 647 -11.80 27.52 37.51
CA ALA A 647 -10.40 27.26 37.86
C ALA A 647 -9.42 27.25 36.65
N LYS A 648 -9.93 27.21 35.40
CA LYS A 648 -9.09 27.10 34.19
C LYS A 648 -8.74 28.43 33.50
N VAL A 649 -9.37 29.55 33.89
CA VAL A 649 -9.27 30.82 33.14
C VAL A 649 -8.11 31.70 33.62
N GLN A 650 -7.70 31.61 34.89
CA GLN A 650 -6.59 32.43 35.44
C GLN A 650 -5.18 32.04 34.95
N LYS A 651 -5.03 30.94 34.19
CA LYS A 651 -3.75 30.52 33.60
C LYS A 651 -3.53 30.95 32.15
N ALA A 652 -4.54 31.53 31.49
CA ALA A 652 -4.51 31.81 30.05
C ALA A 652 -4.16 33.27 29.69
N ASP A 653 -4.23 34.21 30.64
CA ASP A 653 -4.02 35.65 30.38
C ASP A 653 -2.54 36.08 30.30
N ALA A 654 -1.58 35.18 30.52
CA ALA A 654 -0.15 35.49 30.48
C ALA A 654 0.53 35.22 29.13
N GLU A 655 -0.12 34.51 28.18
CA GLU A 655 0.54 34.06 26.94
C GLU A 655 -0.04 34.64 25.63
N ASN A 656 -1.05 35.52 25.69
CA ASN A 656 -1.76 36.02 24.50
C ASN A 656 -1.55 37.52 24.21
N ARG A 657 -0.29 37.93 24.06
CA ARG A 657 0.04 39.09 23.21
C ARG A 657 1.05 38.62 22.17
N PHE A 658 0.60 38.30 20.96
CA PHE A 658 1.18 38.74 19.69
C PHE A 658 0.45 38.07 18.51
N CYS A 659 -0.09 38.92 17.63
CA CYS A 659 -0.49 38.72 16.23
C CYS A 659 -1.85 38.06 15.94
N ASP A 660 -2.84 38.95 15.74
CA ASP A 660 -3.89 38.84 14.72
C ASP A 660 -3.24 38.72 13.32
N ASP A 661 -3.71 37.75 12.51
CA ASP A 661 -4.29 38.03 11.20
C ASP A 661 -5.05 36.79 10.68
N ASP A 662 -6.31 37.03 10.31
CA ASP A 662 -7.27 36.07 9.75
C ASP A 662 -6.94 35.69 8.29
N PHE A 663 -6.94 34.39 7.96
CA PHE A 663 -7.97 33.76 7.08
C PHE A 663 -7.69 32.26 6.83
N ASP A 664 -8.71 31.46 7.14
CA ASP A 664 -9.10 30.13 6.63
C ASP A 664 -8.24 28.86 6.81
N ASN A 665 -8.48 28.22 7.95
CA ASN A 665 -8.99 26.84 8.09
C ASN A 665 -9.04 25.95 6.83
N ILE A 666 -8.06 25.05 6.67
CA ILE A 666 -8.27 23.59 6.67
C ILE A 666 -7.04 22.94 7.31
N SER A 667 -7.15 22.59 8.59
CA SER A 667 -6.18 21.75 9.29
C SER A 667 -6.70 20.31 9.36
N LEU A 668 -5.94 19.37 8.80
CA LEU A 668 -5.83 18.02 9.34
C LEU A 668 -4.36 17.58 9.25
N PHE A 669 -3.75 17.59 10.44
CA PHE A 669 -2.48 16.97 10.84
C PHE A 669 -1.19 17.58 10.29
N VAL A 670 -0.74 18.57 11.06
CA VAL A 670 0.56 19.22 11.07
C VAL A 670 1.68 18.23 11.38
N SER A 671 2.70 18.33 10.53
CA SER A 671 4.04 17.80 10.67
C SER A 671 4.81 18.56 11.76
N SER A 672 5.68 17.84 12.48
CA SER A 672 7.07 18.21 12.79
C SER A 672 7.38 19.62 13.32
N ARG A 673 7.91 19.70 14.55
CA ARG A 673 8.81 20.79 14.96
C ARG A 673 10.28 20.39 14.74
N PRO A 674 11.17 21.34 14.39
CA PRO A 674 12.58 21.10 14.08
C PRO A 674 13.49 21.12 15.32
N ALA A 675 14.72 20.67 15.14
CA ALA A 675 15.78 20.54 16.13
C ALA A 675 16.78 21.72 16.13
N SER A 676 17.69 21.71 17.12
CA SER A 676 18.92 22.52 17.35
C SER A 676 18.77 23.52 18.52
N ASP A 677 19.68 23.68 19.50
CA ASP A 677 20.98 23.06 19.80
C ASP A 677 21.36 23.31 21.29
N ARG A 678 22.20 22.42 21.83
CA ARG A 678 23.26 22.56 22.88
C ARG A 678 23.05 23.29 24.22
N GLY A 679 23.51 22.62 25.31
CA GLY A 679 24.17 23.28 26.44
C GLY A 679 24.10 22.61 27.82
N SER A 680 24.98 21.63 28.07
CA SER A 680 25.61 21.18 29.33
C SER A 680 25.13 21.68 30.72
N ILE A 681 25.00 20.76 31.70
CA ILE A 681 25.89 20.55 32.87
C ILE A 681 25.22 19.56 33.86
N SER A 682 26.08 18.90 34.62
CA SER A 682 25.99 17.71 35.44
C SER A 682 25.27 17.83 36.80
N ASP A 683 25.09 16.63 37.37
CA ASP A 683 25.21 16.25 38.78
C ASP A 683 24.01 16.31 39.76
N SER A 684 23.64 15.08 40.14
CA SER A 684 23.64 14.58 41.53
C SER A 684 22.65 15.14 42.54
N SER A 685 21.69 14.29 42.94
CA SER A 685 21.64 13.81 44.33
C SER A 685 20.66 12.64 44.48
N SER A 686 21.22 11.49 44.85
CA SER A 686 20.61 10.46 45.71
C SER A 686 20.04 11.12 46.99
N SER A 687 19.15 10.54 47.80
CA SER A 687 19.13 9.17 48.31
C SER A 687 17.96 9.05 49.31
N LEU A 688 17.43 7.82 49.44
CA LEU A 688 17.01 7.17 50.71
C LEU A 688 15.77 7.73 51.44
N SER A 689 14.90 6.96 52.08
CA SER A 689 14.78 5.52 52.31
C SER A 689 13.57 5.29 53.22
N GLY A 690 13.00 4.08 53.17
CA GLY A 690 12.13 3.54 54.21
C GLY A 690 11.33 2.36 53.67
N THR A 691 11.95 1.19 53.41
CA THR A 691 12.04 0.02 54.33
C THR A 691 10.66 -0.44 54.81
N CYS A 692 10.23 -1.70 54.84
CA CYS A 692 10.76 -3.06 54.75
C CYS A 692 9.46 -3.94 54.70
N GLY A 693 9.35 -5.16 54.19
CA GLY A 693 10.31 -6.22 54.09
C GLY A 693 9.73 -7.43 53.34
N LYS A 694 10.63 -8.38 53.13
CA LYS A 694 10.60 -9.56 52.26
C LYS A 694 9.79 -10.75 52.80
N PHE A 695 9.76 -11.77 51.93
CA PHE A 695 9.65 -13.23 52.13
C PHE A 695 8.29 -13.79 51.71
N GLU A 696 8.16 -14.91 50.99
CA GLU A 696 9.08 -15.82 50.29
C GLU A 696 8.21 -16.71 49.38
N ILE A 697 8.82 -17.33 48.37
CA ILE A 697 8.17 -18.18 47.36
C ILE A 697 7.96 -19.58 47.95
N ASN A 698 6.79 -20.18 47.71
CA ASN A 698 6.65 -21.61 47.46
C ASN A 698 5.45 -21.88 46.56
N GLY A 699 5.67 -22.61 45.47
CA GLY A 699 4.65 -23.03 44.53
C GLY A 699 4.10 -24.41 44.85
N THR A 700 2.81 -24.61 44.61
CA THR A 700 2.21 -25.87 44.15
C THR A 700 0.85 -25.59 43.51
N ASP A 701 0.61 -26.19 42.34
CA ASP A 701 -0.67 -26.20 41.64
C ASP A 701 -1.79 -26.84 42.49
N VAL A 702 -3.01 -26.31 42.38
CA VAL A 702 -4.28 -27.01 42.02
C VAL A 702 -5.49 -26.09 42.30
N ASP A 703 -6.24 -25.85 41.23
CA ASP A 703 -7.64 -25.43 41.06
C ASP A 703 -8.50 -24.82 42.19
N SER A 704 -9.08 -23.66 41.82
CA SER A 704 -10.50 -23.28 41.95
C SER A 704 -11.06 -22.65 43.25
N PHE A 705 -11.69 -21.48 43.02
CA PHE A 705 -12.67 -20.72 43.82
C PHE A 705 -12.19 -19.74 44.92
N GLN A 706 -12.08 -18.47 44.49
CA GLN A 706 -12.97 -17.35 44.87
C GLN A 706 -12.78 -16.62 46.22
N GLU A 707 -12.29 -15.39 46.13
CA GLU A 707 -12.70 -14.19 46.89
C GLU A 707 -12.75 -13.04 45.85
N VAL A 708 -13.89 -12.63 45.29
CA VAL A 708 -14.95 -11.70 45.78
C VAL A 708 -14.42 -10.40 46.41
N ASP A 709 -14.00 -9.47 45.54
CA ASP A 709 -14.21 -8.01 45.58
C ASP A 709 -13.53 -7.44 44.31
N GLU A 710 -14.09 -6.67 43.38
CA GLU A 710 -15.40 -6.05 43.14
C GLU A 710 -15.68 -6.14 41.62
N GLN A 711 -16.65 -6.95 41.17
CA GLN A 711 -17.11 -6.95 39.76
C GLN A 711 -18.29 -5.97 39.58
N ILE A 712 -18.08 -4.75 40.04
CA ILE A 712 -19.06 -3.67 39.92
C ILE A 712 -18.81 -2.92 38.62
N PHE A 713 -19.85 -2.83 37.81
CA PHE A 713 -19.90 -2.09 36.56
C PHE A 713 -21.04 -1.07 36.62
N TYR A 714 -21.08 -0.16 35.66
CA TYR A 714 -22.17 0.79 35.48
C TYR A 714 -22.69 0.70 34.06
N ALA A 715 -23.99 0.88 33.88
CA ALA A 715 -24.59 0.94 32.56
C ALA A 715 -24.18 2.24 31.84
N VAL A 716 -23.39 2.15 30.78
CA VAL A 716 -22.97 3.31 29.96
C VAL A 716 -24.14 3.81 29.09
N HIS A 717 -25.10 2.93 28.80
CA HIS A 717 -26.31 3.23 28.06
C HIS A 717 -27.51 2.54 28.71
N ALA A 718 -28.68 3.15 28.65
CA ALA A 718 -29.91 2.49 29.08
C ALA A 718 -30.23 1.27 28.19
N PHE A 719 -30.72 0.20 28.79
CA PHE A 719 -31.09 -1.04 28.12
C PHE A 719 -32.45 -1.53 28.63
N GLN A 720 -33.38 -1.79 27.72
CA GLN A 720 -34.70 -2.32 28.06
C GLN A 720 -34.75 -3.81 27.73
N ALA A 721 -35.00 -4.64 28.74
CA ALA A 721 -35.14 -6.08 28.60
C ALA A 721 -36.32 -6.42 27.67
N ARG A 722 -36.10 -7.38 26.77
CA ARG A 722 -37.10 -7.88 25.81
C ARG A 722 -37.69 -9.23 26.20
N SER A 723 -37.15 -9.86 27.24
CA SER A 723 -37.59 -11.14 27.76
C SER A 723 -37.33 -11.26 29.26
N ASP A 724 -37.96 -12.23 29.92
CA ASP A 724 -37.84 -12.48 31.36
C ASP A 724 -36.42 -12.95 31.79
N HIS A 725 -35.55 -13.24 30.82
CA HIS A 725 -34.16 -13.62 31.05
C HIS A 725 -33.19 -12.44 30.94
N GLU A 726 -33.65 -11.27 30.49
CA GLU A 726 -32.86 -10.06 30.33
C GLU A 726 -33.13 -9.07 31.48
N LEU A 727 -32.13 -8.27 31.85
CA LEU A 727 -32.27 -7.28 32.93
C LEU A 727 -32.30 -5.87 32.35
N SER A 728 -33.32 -5.08 32.67
CA SER A 728 -33.39 -3.68 32.22
C SER A 728 -32.45 -2.80 33.06
N LEU A 729 -31.69 -1.93 32.40
CA LEU A 729 -30.73 -1.02 33.01
C LEU A 729 -31.03 0.44 32.63
N GLN A 730 -30.89 1.36 33.59
CA GLN A 730 -30.87 2.80 33.36
C GLN A 730 -29.43 3.30 33.20
N GLU A 731 -29.22 4.40 32.46
CA GLU A 731 -27.88 4.98 32.30
C GLU A 731 -27.28 5.36 33.66
N TYR A 732 -26.01 5.04 33.87
CA TYR A 732 -25.25 5.16 35.12
C TYR A 732 -25.74 4.28 36.28
N GLN A 733 -26.65 3.33 36.05
CA GLN A 733 -27.08 2.38 37.09
C GLN A 733 -25.92 1.45 37.46
N ARG A 734 -25.71 1.24 38.76
CA ARG A 734 -24.70 0.31 39.30
C ARG A 734 -25.17 -1.14 39.12
N VAL A 735 -24.30 -1.97 38.55
CA VAL A 735 -24.56 -3.36 38.15
C VAL A 735 -23.49 -4.28 38.72
N HIS A 736 -23.90 -5.38 39.34
CA HIS A 736 -22.98 -6.42 39.79
C HIS A 736 -22.93 -7.55 38.76
N ILE A 737 -21.74 -7.91 38.28
CA ILE A 737 -21.60 -8.98 37.27
C ILE A 737 -21.37 -10.31 37.96
N LEU A 738 -22.26 -11.26 37.70
CA LEU A 738 -22.19 -12.62 38.21
C LEU A 738 -21.42 -13.54 37.25
N ARG A 739 -21.49 -13.29 35.94
CA ARG A 739 -20.80 -14.10 34.92
C ARG A 739 -20.59 -13.30 33.62
N PHE A 740 -19.37 -13.33 33.07
CA PHE A 740 -19.00 -12.63 31.82
C PHE A 740 -19.37 -13.38 30.52
N CYS A 741 -20.31 -14.31 30.57
CA CYS A 741 -20.85 -14.99 29.40
C CYS A 741 -22.22 -15.61 29.69
N ASP A 742 -23.01 -15.83 28.64
CA ASP A 742 -24.28 -16.57 28.72
C ASP A 742 -24.07 -18.08 28.96
N LEU A 743 -25.17 -18.84 29.09
CA LEU A 743 -25.14 -20.30 29.28
C LEU A 743 -24.46 -21.05 28.12
N SER A 744 -24.44 -20.47 26.91
CA SER A 744 -23.80 -21.04 25.72
C SER A 744 -22.33 -20.64 25.54
N GLY A 745 -21.79 -19.79 26.43
CA GLY A 745 -20.41 -19.32 26.40
C GLY A 745 -20.18 -18.08 25.53
N ASN A 746 -21.24 -17.41 25.07
CA ASN A 746 -21.16 -16.16 24.34
C ASN A 746 -20.70 -15.02 25.28
N LYS A 747 -19.59 -14.36 24.93
CA LYS A 747 -18.98 -13.29 25.73
C LYS A 747 -19.63 -11.92 25.53
N GLU A 748 -20.56 -11.80 24.59
CA GLU A 748 -21.31 -10.56 24.32
C GLU A 748 -22.46 -10.33 25.30
N TRP A 749 -22.86 -11.35 26.07
CA TRP A 749 -23.96 -11.29 27.04
C TRP A 749 -23.47 -11.71 28.41
N TRP A 750 -23.64 -10.85 29.41
CA TRP A 750 -23.17 -11.08 30.78
C TRP A 750 -24.36 -11.24 31.71
N LEU A 751 -24.25 -12.17 32.66
CA LEU A 751 -25.24 -12.32 33.71
C LEU A 751 -24.97 -11.27 34.78
N ALA A 752 -25.94 -10.38 34.98
CA ALA A 752 -25.85 -9.24 35.86
C ALA A 752 -26.95 -9.27 36.93
N GLU A 753 -26.70 -8.59 38.05
CA GLU A 753 -27.64 -8.39 39.14
C GLU A 753 -27.71 -6.92 39.53
N THR A 754 -28.94 -6.39 39.62
CA THR A 754 -29.24 -5.05 40.14
C THR A 754 -30.44 -5.11 41.06
N GLN A 755 -30.36 -4.55 42.26
CA GLN A 755 -31.48 -4.45 43.21
C GLN A 755 -32.20 -5.80 43.46
N GLY A 756 -31.47 -6.92 43.42
CA GLY A 756 -32.00 -8.27 43.64
C GLY A 756 -32.63 -8.95 42.42
N GLN A 757 -32.69 -8.29 41.26
CA GLN A 757 -33.10 -8.92 39.99
C GLN A 757 -31.89 -9.36 39.18
N LYS A 758 -31.94 -10.59 38.66
CA LYS A 758 -30.88 -11.22 37.86
C LYS A 758 -31.35 -11.39 36.41
N GLY A 759 -30.50 -11.04 35.46
CA GLY A 759 -30.77 -11.24 34.05
C GLY A 759 -29.55 -10.92 33.18
N TYR A 760 -29.63 -11.31 31.91
CA TYR A 760 -28.58 -11.07 30.94
C TYR A 760 -28.63 -9.65 30.41
N VAL A 761 -27.44 -9.05 30.27
CA VAL A 761 -27.25 -7.72 29.71
C VAL A 761 -26.11 -7.74 28.71
N PRO A 762 -26.17 -6.93 27.63
CA PRO A 762 -25.08 -6.85 26.67
C PRO A 762 -23.80 -6.28 27.29
N ALA A 763 -22.67 -6.94 27.05
CA ALA A 763 -21.36 -6.58 27.58
C ALA A 763 -20.93 -5.15 27.21
N ASN A 764 -21.25 -4.72 25.99
CA ASN A 764 -20.92 -3.41 25.44
C ASN A 764 -21.75 -2.26 26.03
N TYR A 765 -22.77 -2.55 26.85
CA TYR A 765 -23.56 -1.54 27.55
C TYR A 765 -23.03 -1.27 28.97
N LEU A 766 -21.97 -1.97 29.39
CA LEU A 766 -21.39 -1.90 30.74
C LEU A 766 -19.97 -1.33 30.72
N GLY A 767 -19.65 -0.47 31.69
CA GLY A 767 -18.34 0.15 31.87
C GLY A 767 -17.81 -0.05 33.29
N LYS A 768 -16.49 -0.26 33.43
CA LYS A 768 -15.82 -0.36 34.74
C LYS A 768 -15.35 1.03 35.17
N MET A 769 -15.65 1.44 36.40
CA MET A 769 -15.22 2.75 36.92
C MET A 769 -13.69 2.75 37.06
N THR A 770 -13.00 3.56 36.25
CA THR A 770 -11.56 3.80 36.36
C THR A 770 -11.37 5.29 36.58
N TYR A 771 -11.29 5.70 37.86
CA TYR A 771 -10.69 6.97 38.26
C TYR A 771 -9.93 6.77 39.57
N ALA A 772 -8.61 6.73 39.44
CA ALA A 772 -7.67 7.46 40.27
C ALA A 772 -6.58 7.99 39.32
#